data_AF-A0A8H4PBI7-F1
#
_entry.id   AF-A0A8H4PBI7-F1
#
_cell.length_a   1.000
_cell.length_b   1.000
_cell.length_c   1.000
_cell.angle_alpha   90.00
_cell.angle_beta   90.00
_cell.angle_gamma   90.00
#
_symmetry.space_group_name_H-M   'P 1'
#
loop_
_entity.id
_entity.type
_entity.pdbx_description
1 polymer ?
#
loop_
_entity_poly.entity_id
_entity_poly.type
_entity_poly.pdbx_seq_one_letter_code
_entity_poly.pdbx_strand_id
1 'polypeptide(L)'
;MRLLSSRDAQSITLKYSPATAVLIIFFLLLGTPVQAKNATSPCKALKPDGPVQVTADCIDELYNQPVVDTETDAAIPVAHYHVSGHFKNTSIRFNYHFPAKDQWHGRFFQFVYPTQAENATQDTIGFGLDSGAYTVQVTGVSGYRAEAAAAKFSKLVAARYCGESSRRIYGYLYGGSGGSLQTVGGIENTVGVWDGAVPIVQPIPISAPNGPAIRAMAGLVLKSKKPLIQNALKPGGSGDPYDGLDEVEKAMLLEATKLGIPIRAWEDFDAVANSSTLAILMHTLIKTMEPTYVDDFWSKPGYLGVEKSALGERLRSNLVDFNATVQSIKFDNEGVLVGVELDEVPAAAAHDIYGYDFTLHDSDGKVELGALRGTLDQSTRTVMFNDIIVGTPNNRTLLDSLTKGAQLRINNRWFIAIHAYYHHQDPDRAGLYGFDALRKTDGSPIYSQRSTDISKNLMDSDAFPWHADWYRSQVKKALGERFEDNYRIWYSDNVDHNFEEPTAARSTLIVPYTGIYQQALRDLNAWVERGVEPPATSHYTVTEDNSVQIPDQAAKRGGVQPTVHLTVAGGNQFVTKVGQKVTFKAMIEALPGTGQVVSAEWDFLGTGDFGTRATFSPNQIIHVEASMTYNSTGDFISVLRVASQRDGDAETQYGRVMNLARSCIALCEISAGKVRFHKLRWPYWISIFDPVCPWCYIGAVRLLRAVDYYKETVSSSDIINISWHSYQIDPHAVTQPLLDKMASKFGSAQVPRMHEQLRDLGRRDGIDFSFDSTVGNTRDAHRLVQLAKQKGQGDKEQTETKLVMEIMKMYFEQGGDITSAKDLGLAAERAGIKRDEAIAWLVGGGGGEEVDGDIEVAQRLGIGGVPWYEFNGQSVVKGAIDESAFLKELVSARENALKNNGKSGGL
;
A
#
# COMPACT_ATOMS: atom_id res chain seq x y z
N MET A 1 9.44 -51.92 -43.07
CA MET A 1 9.84 -53.28 -42.61
C MET A 1 11.21 -53.10 -41.93
N ARG A 2 11.23 -52.85 -40.60
CA ARG A 2 11.78 -53.71 -39.51
C ARG A 2 13.30 -54.00 -39.67
N LEU A 3 14.23 -53.79 -38.71
CA LEU A 3 14.25 -53.84 -37.21
C LEU A 3 15.49 -53.02 -36.70
N LEU A 4 15.39 -52.18 -35.65
CA LEU A 4 15.69 -52.42 -34.20
C LEU A 4 17.14 -52.93 -33.92
N SER A 5 17.96 -52.42 -32.99
CA SER A 5 17.76 -51.54 -31.82
C SER A 5 19.07 -50.86 -31.34
N SER A 6 18.88 -49.72 -30.66
CA SER A 6 19.74 -48.85 -29.82
C SER A 6 20.70 -49.54 -28.84
N ARG A 7 21.70 -48.89 -28.21
CA ARG A 7 22.43 -47.60 -28.36
C ARG A 7 23.56 -47.74 -27.32
N ASP A 8 24.79 -47.48 -27.73
CA ASP A 8 25.90 -47.13 -26.85
C ASP A 8 26.73 -46.04 -27.55
N ALA A 9 27.49 -45.31 -26.73
CA ALA A 9 28.54 -44.36 -27.08
C ALA A 9 28.16 -42.86 -27.09
N GLN A 10 28.64 -42.21 -26.02
CA GLN A 10 29.34 -40.92 -26.04
C GLN A 10 30.13 -40.75 -27.36
N SER A 11 30.29 -39.55 -27.94
CA SER A 11 31.24 -38.56 -27.42
C SER A 11 31.47 -37.39 -28.42
N ILE A 12 31.77 -36.19 -27.86
CA ILE A 12 32.84 -35.24 -28.29
C ILE A 12 32.54 -34.37 -29.56
N THR A 13 32.75 -33.04 -29.65
CA THR A 13 33.37 -31.95 -28.85
C THR A 13 33.07 -30.59 -29.51
N LEU A 14 33.25 -29.48 -28.77
CA LEU A 14 34.19 -28.37 -29.09
C LEU A 14 34.24 -27.38 -27.90
N LYS A 15 35.25 -27.48 -27.04
CA LYS A 15 36.44 -26.60 -26.88
C LYS A 15 36.16 -25.18 -26.36
N TYR A 16 36.58 -24.89 -25.12
CA TYR A 16 37.46 -23.78 -24.70
C TYR A 16 38.00 -24.05 -23.27
N SER A 17 39.18 -23.51 -22.93
CA SER A 17 40.01 -23.75 -21.73
C SER A 17 40.56 -22.39 -21.24
N PRO A 18 41.25 -22.27 -20.07
CA PRO A 18 40.82 -22.47 -18.68
C PRO A 18 41.11 -21.22 -17.80
N ALA A 19 40.33 -20.95 -16.74
CA ALA A 19 40.85 -20.27 -15.52
C ALA A 19 39.82 -20.25 -14.38
N THR A 20 40.26 -20.71 -13.21
CA THR A 20 39.72 -20.47 -11.86
C THR A 20 38.39 -21.15 -11.48
N ALA A 21 38.52 -22.39 -11.01
CA ALA A 21 37.53 -23.03 -10.14
C ALA A 21 37.77 -22.58 -8.69
N VAL A 22 36.75 -22.02 -8.04
CA VAL A 22 36.71 -21.79 -6.58
C VAL A 22 36.15 -23.05 -5.94
N LEU A 23 36.96 -23.68 -5.07
CA LEU A 23 36.60 -24.86 -4.29
C LEU A 23 35.54 -24.49 -3.24
N ILE A 24 34.35 -25.10 -3.31
CA ILE A 24 33.39 -25.13 -2.19
C ILE A 24 33.78 -26.32 -1.30
N ILE A 25 34.38 -26.05 -0.14
CA ILE A 25 34.66 -27.07 0.88
C ILE A 25 33.49 -27.07 1.88
N PHE A 26 32.69 -28.13 1.85
CA PHE A 26 31.72 -28.44 2.91
C PHE A 26 32.47 -28.94 4.16
N PHE A 27 32.48 -28.17 5.23
CA PHE A 27 32.81 -28.67 6.58
C PHE A 27 31.52 -28.94 7.34
N LEU A 28 31.19 -30.23 7.52
CA LEU A 28 30.25 -30.68 8.56
C LEU A 28 30.94 -30.55 9.92
N LEU A 29 30.77 -29.40 10.57
CA LEU A 29 31.08 -29.23 12.00
C LEU A 29 29.80 -29.46 12.79
N LEU A 30 29.75 -30.59 13.50
CA LEU A 30 28.80 -30.82 14.59
C LEU A 30 28.92 -29.64 15.57
N GLY A 31 27.89 -28.80 15.62
CA GLY A 31 27.88 -27.56 16.42
C GLY A 31 28.17 -27.83 17.89
N THR A 32 29.34 -27.40 18.36
CA THR A 32 29.60 -27.28 19.79
C THR A 32 28.71 -26.15 20.35
N PRO A 33 27.94 -26.37 21.43
CA PRO A 33 27.21 -25.28 22.06
C PRO A 33 28.21 -24.22 22.51
N VAL A 34 28.08 -23.00 21.98
CA VAL A 34 28.79 -21.83 22.51
C VAL A 34 28.16 -21.52 23.86
N GLN A 35 28.71 -22.13 24.91
CA GLN A 35 28.21 -21.98 26.26
C GLN A 35 28.63 -20.60 26.78
N ALA A 36 27.63 -19.73 26.97
CA ALA A 36 27.81 -18.42 27.58
C ALA A 36 28.44 -18.59 28.97
N LYS A 37 29.64 -18.05 29.18
CA LYS A 37 30.22 -17.92 30.52
C LYS A 37 29.41 -16.88 31.31
N ASN A 38 28.95 -17.30 32.49
CA ASN A 38 28.43 -16.50 33.62
C ASN A 38 26.97 -15.99 33.60
N ALA A 39 26.01 -16.77 33.11
CA ALA A 39 24.59 -16.52 33.44
C ALA A 39 24.08 -17.63 34.38
N THR A 40 23.85 -17.32 35.66
CA THR A 40 23.66 -18.34 36.71
C THR A 40 22.24 -18.44 37.27
N SER A 41 21.26 -17.65 36.79
CA SER A 41 19.91 -17.66 37.35
C SER A 41 18.80 -17.39 36.32
N PRO A 42 17.64 -18.06 36.43
CA PRO A 42 16.47 -17.77 35.59
C PRO A 42 16.00 -16.31 35.73
N CYS A 43 15.53 -15.72 34.63
CA CYS A 43 14.83 -14.44 34.65
C CYS A 43 13.51 -14.56 35.43
N LYS A 44 13.13 -13.52 36.18
CA LYS A 44 11.96 -13.56 37.08
C LYS A 44 11.14 -12.29 36.98
N ALA A 45 9.83 -12.40 37.21
CA ALA A 45 8.97 -11.23 37.39
C ALA A 45 9.25 -10.55 38.74
N LEU A 46 9.05 -9.23 38.80
CA LEU A 46 9.16 -8.46 40.06
C LEU A 46 7.98 -8.70 41.01
N LYS A 47 6.85 -9.14 40.46
CA LYS A 47 5.61 -9.43 41.19
C LYS A 47 5.04 -10.76 40.70
N PRO A 48 4.30 -11.50 41.55
CA PRO A 48 3.47 -12.61 41.09
C PRO A 48 2.57 -12.09 39.97
N ASP A 49 2.62 -12.71 38.79
CA ASP A 49 1.85 -12.32 37.59
C ASP A 49 2.32 -11.04 36.86
N GLY A 50 3.48 -10.49 37.24
CA GLY A 50 4.10 -9.39 36.52
C GLY A 50 4.88 -9.82 35.26
N PRO A 51 5.24 -8.87 34.39
CA PRO A 51 6.16 -9.12 33.28
C PRO A 51 7.51 -9.67 33.79
N VAL A 52 8.08 -10.64 33.08
CA VAL A 52 9.39 -11.26 33.39
C VAL A 52 10.51 -10.25 33.14
N GLN A 53 11.23 -9.83 34.18
CA GLN A 53 12.37 -8.94 34.00
C GLN A 53 13.56 -9.69 33.40
N VAL A 54 14.02 -9.24 32.23
CA VAL A 54 15.21 -9.81 31.56
C VAL A 54 16.41 -8.89 31.76
N THR A 55 17.39 -9.34 32.54
CA THR A 55 18.67 -8.65 32.73
C THR A 55 19.74 -9.19 31.78
N ALA A 56 20.88 -8.49 31.69
CA ALA A 56 22.06 -8.97 30.96
C ALA A 56 22.50 -10.38 31.41
N ASP A 57 22.40 -10.69 32.72
CA ASP A 57 23.00 -11.89 33.32
C ASP A 57 22.02 -13.04 33.59
N CYS A 58 20.70 -12.81 33.52
CA CYS A 58 19.73 -13.90 33.73
C CYS A 58 19.55 -14.75 32.47
N ILE A 59 18.89 -15.90 32.57
CA ILE A 59 18.53 -16.72 31.41
C ILE A 59 17.01 -16.82 31.31
N ASP A 60 16.47 -16.55 30.12
CA ASP A 60 15.08 -16.83 29.84
C ASP A 60 14.89 -18.32 29.57
N GLU A 61 14.08 -19.00 30.39
CA GLU A 61 13.93 -20.46 30.32
C GLU A 61 13.36 -20.97 28.99
N LEU A 62 12.57 -20.16 28.28
CA LEU A 62 12.00 -20.54 26.97
C LEU A 62 13.02 -20.39 25.84
N TYR A 63 13.99 -19.48 25.99
CA TYR A 63 14.93 -19.09 24.95
C TYR A 63 16.39 -19.30 25.38
N ASN A 64 16.64 -20.32 26.21
CA ASN A 64 17.95 -20.60 26.81
C ASN A 64 18.91 -21.42 25.94
N GLN A 65 18.44 -21.94 24.81
CA GLN A 65 19.21 -22.81 23.92
C GLN A 65 19.23 -22.28 22.48
N PRO A 66 19.95 -21.17 22.22
CA PRO A 66 20.17 -20.71 20.85
C PRO A 66 21.08 -21.68 20.08
N VAL A 67 20.77 -21.89 18.81
CA VAL A 67 21.52 -22.71 17.85
C VAL A 67 21.80 -21.86 16.64
N VAL A 68 23.06 -21.84 16.21
CA VAL A 68 23.44 -21.26 14.93
C VAL A 68 23.25 -22.33 13.86
N ASP A 69 22.45 -22.01 12.84
CA ASP A 69 22.14 -22.88 11.71
C ASP A 69 23.16 -22.69 10.59
N THR A 70 23.39 -21.44 10.18
CA THR A 70 24.33 -21.09 9.10
C THR A 70 25.12 -19.84 9.41
N GLU A 71 26.35 -19.79 8.89
CA GLU A 71 27.22 -18.62 8.88
C GLU A 71 27.77 -18.46 7.47
N THR A 72 27.48 -17.34 6.81
CA THR A 72 27.80 -17.12 5.40
C THR A 72 28.09 -15.66 5.11
N ASP A 73 28.94 -15.38 4.12
CA ASP A 73 29.06 -14.05 3.55
C ASP A 73 27.93 -13.81 2.52
N ALA A 74 27.31 -12.63 2.58
CA ALA A 74 26.24 -12.22 1.69
C ALA A 74 26.62 -10.93 0.97
N ALA A 75 26.22 -10.78 -0.30
CA ALA A 75 26.61 -9.65 -1.14
C ALA A 75 25.58 -8.51 -1.22
N ILE A 76 24.33 -8.77 -0.81
CA ILE A 76 23.17 -7.87 -0.98
C ILE A 76 22.57 -7.58 0.39
N PRO A 77 22.23 -6.32 0.76
CA PRO A 77 22.29 -5.10 -0.05
C PRO A 77 23.71 -4.57 -0.31
N VAL A 78 24.64 -4.89 0.60
CA VAL A 78 26.09 -4.72 0.44
C VAL A 78 26.78 -5.92 1.09
N ALA A 79 28.08 -6.09 0.84
CA ALA A 79 28.84 -7.19 1.41
C ALA A 79 28.78 -7.17 2.95
N HIS A 80 28.31 -8.27 3.55
CA HIS A 80 28.13 -8.38 4.99
C HIS A 80 28.18 -9.85 5.42
N TYR A 81 28.47 -10.09 6.70
CA TYR A 81 28.49 -11.43 7.27
C TYR A 81 27.13 -11.76 7.91
N HIS A 82 26.52 -12.86 7.48
CA HIS A 82 25.18 -13.28 7.86
C HIS A 82 25.23 -14.52 8.75
N VAL A 83 24.49 -14.48 9.86
CA VAL A 83 24.31 -15.60 10.78
C VAL A 83 22.82 -15.87 10.91
N SER A 84 22.40 -17.10 10.62
CA SER A 84 21.03 -17.56 10.88
C SER A 84 21.00 -18.58 12.02
N GLY A 85 19.89 -18.64 12.74
CA GLY A 85 19.72 -19.60 13.82
C GLY A 85 18.31 -19.66 14.38
N HIS A 86 18.14 -20.43 15.44
CA HIS A 86 16.87 -20.61 16.12
C HIS A 86 17.06 -20.94 17.61
N PHE A 87 15.99 -20.82 18.39
CA PHE A 87 15.95 -21.34 19.77
C PHE A 87 15.35 -22.75 19.78
N LYS A 88 16.08 -23.74 20.34
CA LYS A 88 15.60 -25.13 20.40
C LYS A 88 14.24 -25.24 21.07
N ASN A 89 13.40 -26.15 20.58
CA ASN A 89 12.04 -26.40 21.07
C ASN A 89 11.10 -25.19 20.97
N THR A 90 11.41 -24.23 20.11
CA THR A 90 10.53 -23.10 19.79
C THR A 90 10.44 -22.94 18.26
N SER A 91 9.45 -22.19 17.78
CA SER A 91 9.38 -21.75 16.38
C SER A 91 10.20 -20.48 16.11
N ILE A 92 10.90 -19.94 17.11
CA ILE A 92 11.57 -18.65 17.01
C ILE A 92 12.92 -18.80 16.33
N ARG A 93 13.06 -18.11 15.20
CA ARG A 93 14.29 -17.99 14.43
C ARG A 93 14.87 -16.59 14.58
N PHE A 94 16.18 -16.46 14.37
CA PHE A 94 16.88 -15.18 14.38
C PHE A 94 17.88 -15.10 13.24
N ASN A 95 18.11 -13.88 12.76
CA ASN A 95 19.15 -13.55 11.78
C ASN A 95 19.94 -12.33 12.25
N TYR A 96 21.25 -12.38 12.05
CA TYR A 96 22.17 -11.29 12.35
C TYR A 96 22.95 -10.92 11.08
N HIS A 97 23.04 -9.62 10.78
CA HIS A 97 23.71 -9.10 9.60
C HIS A 97 24.80 -8.12 10.00
N PHE A 98 26.06 -8.57 9.95
CA PHE A 98 27.23 -7.82 10.44
C PHE A 98 27.96 -7.08 9.33
N PRO A 99 28.34 -5.81 9.53
CA PRO A 99 29.25 -5.12 8.63
C PRO A 99 30.64 -5.76 8.69
N ALA A 100 31.51 -5.36 7.75
CA ALA A 100 32.92 -5.70 7.84
C ALA A 100 33.48 -5.25 9.20
N LYS A 101 34.42 -6.02 9.75
CA LYS A 101 34.90 -5.85 11.14
C LYS A 101 35.45 -4.46 11.43
N ASP A 102 36.10 -3.84 10.44
CA ASP A 102 36.67 -2.50 10.48
C ASP A 102 35.62 -1.38 10.34
N GLN A 103 34.45 -1.69 9.80
CA GLN A 103 33.31 -0.79 9.68
C GLN A 103 32.35 -0.86 10.88
N TRP A 104 32.51 -1.85 11.75
CA TRP A 104 31.63 -2.01 12.91
C TRP A 104 31.99 -1.05 14.06
N HIS A 105 31.04 -0.22 14.44
CA HIS A 105 31.21 0.79 15.49
C HIS A 105 30.74 0.30 16.87
N GLY A 106 30.65 -1.02 17.10
CA GLY A 106 30.34 -1.60 18.41
C GLY A 106 28.87 -1.51 18.83
N ARG A 107 27.95 -1.50 17.86
CA ARG A 107 26.51 -1.35 18.11
C ARG A 107 25.64 -2.30 17.27
N PHE A 108 24.37 -2.44 17.65
CA PHE A 108 23.36 -3.09 16.80
C PHE A 108 22.01 -2.37 16.85
N PHE A 109 21.25 -2.55 15.79
CA PHE A 109 19.86 -2.14 15.68
C PHE A 109 18.96 -3.35 15.56
N GLN A 110 17.83 -3.33 16.28
CA GLN A 110 16.86 -4.42 16.30
C GLN A 110 15.47 -3.88 16.04
N PHE A 111 14.92 -4.27 14.88
CA PHE A 111 13.54 -3.99 14.54
C PHE A 111 12.62 -5.03 15.19
N VAL A 112 11.54 -4.56 15.82
CA VAL A 112 10.55 -5.44 16.46
C VAL A 112 9.16 -5.14 15.96
N TYR A 113 8.45 -6.21 15.65
CA TYR A 113 7.05 -6.18 15.28
C TYR A 113 6.40 -7.55 15.57
N PRO A 114 5.18 -7.61 16.13
CA PRO A 114 4.58 -8.88 16.55
C PRO A 114 4.36 -9.90 15.43
N THR A 115 4.29 -9.45 14.17
CA THR A 115 3.96 -10.30 13.02
C THR A 115 5.06 -10.33 11.94
N GLN A 116 6.28 -9.89 12.26
CA GLN A 116 7.38 -9.89 11.29
C GLN A 116 7.95 -11.30 11.04
N ALA A 117 8.55 -11.48 9.87
CA ALA A 117 9.40 -12.64 9.59
C ALA A 117 10.78 -12.49 10.25
N GLU A 118 11.52 -13.60 10.33
CA GLU A 118 12.90 -13.62 10.79
C GLU A 118 13.89 -12.96 9.82
N ASN A 119 13.48 -12.66 8.58
CA ASN A 119 14.33 -12.07 7.56
C ASN A 119 14.13 -10.55 7.51
N ALA A 120 15.21 -9.80 7.68
CA ALA A 120 15.19 -8.34 7.57
C ALA A 120 15.09 -7.91 6.10
N THR A 121 14.47 -6.76 5.86
CA THR A 121 14.46 -6.16 4.52
C THR A 121 15.86 -5.67 4.13
N GLN A 122 16.11 -5.55 2.83
CA GLN A 122 17.38 -4.98 2.34
C GLN A 122 17.62 -3.56 2.87
N ASP A 123 16.57 -2.74 2.99
CA ASP A 123 16.66 -1.41 3.59
C ASP A 123 17.11 -1.46 5.06
N THR A 124 16.50 -2.34 5.86
CA THR A 124 16.84 -2.50 7.28
C THR A 124 18.27 -3.01 7.49
N ILE A 125 18.72 -3.94 6.64
CA ILE A 125 20.11 -4.42 6.66
C ILE A 125 21.03 -3.27 6.26
N GLY A 126 20.79 -2.63 5.11
CA GLY A 126 21.66 -1.60 4.57
C GLY A 126 21.77 -0.37 5.48
N PHE A 127 20.68 0.07 6.10
CA PHE A 127 20.69 1.15 7.09
C PHE A 127 21.56 0.81 8.32
N GLY A 128 21.46 -0.42 8.82
CA GLY A 128 22.30 -0.91 9.92
C GLY A 128 23.77 -0.80 9.55
N LEU A 129 24.15 -1.36 8.40
CA LEU A 129 25.52 -1.39 7.90
C LEU A 129 26.08 0.03 7.65
N ASP A 130 25.31 0.91 6.99
CA ASP A 130 25.66 2.32 6.76
C ASP A 130 25.85 3.10 8.07
N SER A 131 25.16 2.69 9.14
CA SER A 131 25.27 3.28 10.46
C SER A 131 26.37 2.65 11.34
N GLY A 132 27.20 1.77 10.77
CA GLY A 132 28.24 1.02 11.50
C GLY A 132 27.66 0.07 12.55
N ALA A 133 26.43 -0.40 12.36
CA ALA A 133 25.70 -1.31 13.22
C ALA A 133 25.51 -2.67 12.53
N TYR A 134 25.41 -3.74 13.30
CA TYR A 134 24.81 -4.97 12.78
C TYR A 134 23.30 -4.96 13.02
N THR A 135 22.55 -5.65 12.17
CA THR A 135 21.10 -5.79 12.31
C THR A 135 20.76 -7.08 13.04
N VAL A 136 19.81 -7.01 13.97
CA VAL A 136 19.18 -8.16 14.63
C VAL A 136 17.73 -8.26 14.17
N GLN A 137 17.35 -9.42 13.63
CA GLN A 137 15.98 -9.73 13.24
C GLN A 137 15.55 -11.06 13.86
N VAL A 138 14.31 -11.11 14.36
CA VAL A 138 13.74 -12.28 15.03
C VAL A 138 12.33 -12.54 14.51
N THR A 139 11.91 -13.80 14.46
CA THR A 139 10.50 -14.15 14.20
C THR A 139 9.59 -13.39 15.17
N GLY A 140 8.66 -12.61 14.64
CA GLY A 140 7.74 -11.80 15.41
C GLY A 140 6.86 -12.65 16.31
N VAL A 141 6.80 -12.29 17.60
CA VAL A 141 5.86 -12.82 18.58
C VAL A 141 5.47 -11.73 19.56
N SER A 142 4.29 -11.84 20.16
CA SER A 142 3.86 -10.92 21.21
C SER A 142 4.82 -10.92 22.41
N GLY A 143 5.13 -9.72 22.91
CA GLY A 143 6.06 -9.50 24.02
C GLY A 143 7.49 -9.18 23.56
N TYR A 144 8.45 -9.23 24.50
CA TYR A 144 9.84 -8.80 24.28
C TYR A 144 10.89 -9.87 24.64
N ARG A 145 10.47 -11.01 25.19
CA ARG A 145 11.39 -12.02 25.76
C ARG A 145 12.25 -12.71 24.70
N ALA A 146 11.65 -13.07 23.57
CA ALA A 146 12.36 -13.64 22.43
C ALA A 146 13.39 -12.65 21.86
N GLU A 147 12.95 -11.40 21.66
CA GLU A 147 13.79 -10.30 21.18
C GLU A 147 14.98 -10.05 22.12
N ALA A 148 14.75 -10.04 23.44
CA ALA A 148 15.79 -9.85 24.44
C ALA A 148 16.80 -11.00 24.47
N ALA A 149 16.33 -12.25 24.35
CA ALA A 149 17.20 -13.42 24.29
C ALA A 149 18.08 -13.39 23.03
N ALA A 150 17.51 -13.04 21.87
CA ALA A 150 18.25 -12.91 20.63
C ALA A 150 19.25 -11.75 20.66
N ALA A 151 18.88 -10.61 21.24
CA ALA A 151 19.77 -9.47 21.44
C ALA A 151 21.00 -9.87 22.27
N LYS A 152 20.79 -10.57 23.38
CA LYS A 152 21.87 -11.06 24.25
C LYS A 152 22.77 -12.06 23.54
N PHE A 153 22.19 -13.02 22.82
CA PHE A 153 22.96 -13.99 22.07
C PHE A 153 23.76 -13.34 20.93
N SER A 154 23.19 -12.33 20.26
CA SER A 154 23.87 -11.58 19.20
C SER A 154 25.16 -10.92 19.68
N LYS A 155 25.20 -10.42 20.93
CA LYS A 155 26.41 -9.84 21.55
C LYS A 155 27.54 -10.88 21.66
N LEU A 156 27.21 -12.14 21.97
CA LEU A 156 28.19 -13.24 22.02
C LEU A 156 28.69 -13.60 20.62
N VAL A 157 27.79 -13.64 19.63
CA VAL A 157 28.14 -13.88 18.22
C VAL A 157 29.04 -12.76 17.70
N ALA A 158 28.73 -11.50 18.00
CA ALA A 158 29.51 -10.32 17.62
C ALA A 158 30.92 -10.35 18.23
N ALA A 159 31.03 -10.64 19.53
CA ALA A 159 32.32 -10.77 20.23
C ALA A 159 33.20 -11.87 19.60
N ARG A 160 32.61 -13.01 19.23
CA ARG A 160 33.30 -14.09 18.51
C ARG A 160 33.71 -13.66 17.10
N TYR A 161 32.81 -13.02 16.35
CA TYR A 161 33.08 -12.56 14.98
C TYR A 161 34.23 -11.54 14.95
N CYS A 162 34.23 -10.59 15.87
CA CYS A 162 35.24 -9.52 15.92
C CYS A 162 36.53 -9.93 16.62
N GLY A 163 36.54 -11.03 17.36
CA GLY A 163 37.70 -11.50 18.13
C GLY A 163 38.00 -10.65 19.36
N GLU A 164 37.03 -9.87 19.85
CA GLU A 164 37.18 -8.96 20.99
C GLU A 164 36.04 -9.16 22.00
N SER A 165 36.30 -9.90 23.06
CA SER A 165 35.27 -10.26 24.06
C SER A 165 35.03 -9.19 25.14
N SER A 166 35.92 -8.20 25.27
CA SER A 166 35.83 -7.14 26.28
C SER A 166 35.14 -5.88 25.78
N ARG A 167 34.86 -5.77 24.48
CA ARG A 167 34.24 -4.59 23.90
C ARG A 167 32.79 -4.46 24.37
N ARG A 168 32.40 -3.28 24.86
CA ARG A 168 31.00 -2.96 25.12
C ARG A 168 30.24 -2.91 23.79
N ILE A 169 29.09 -3.60 23.74
CA ILE A 169 28.21 -3.61 22.58
C ILE A 169 26.91 -2.90 22.95
N TYR A 170 26.65 -1.78 22.28
CA TYR A 170 25.44 -0.98 22.47
C TYR A 170 24.28 -1.55 21.65
N GLY A 171 23.08 -1.62 22.23
CA GLY A 171 21.90 -2.14 21.57
C GLY A 171 20.77 -1.12 21.48
N TYR A 172 20.15 -0.98 20.31
CA TYR A 172 19.00 -0.08 20.14
C TYR A 172 17.80 -0.81 19.56
N LEU A 173 16.67 -0.65 20.24
CA LEU A 173 15.41 -1.29 19.90
C LEU A 173 14.49 -0.30 19.17
N TYR A 174 13.83 -0.72 18.10
CA TYR A 174 12.86 0.14 17.43
C TYR A 174 11.76 -0.66 16.76
N GLY A 175 10.61 -0.03 16.58
CA GLY A 175 9.43 -0.65 16.01
C GLY A 175 8.29 0.34 16.06
N GLY A 176 7.39 0.25 15.10
CA GLY A 176 6.21 1.11 15.10
C GLY A 176 4.92 0.35 15.22
N SER A 177 3.86 1.10 15.47
CA SER A 177 2.52 0.56 15.67
C SER A 177 2.52 -0.52 16.77
N GLY A 178 2.09 -1.76 16.49
CA GLY A 178 2.16 -2.86 17.47
C GLY A 178 3.59 -3.16 17.94
N GLY A 179 4.58 -2.94 17.08
CA GLY A 179 6.01 -3.03 17.41
C GLY A 179 6.49 -1.92 18.36
N SER A 180 5.81 -0.77 18.41
CA SER A 180 6.17 0.29 19.35
C SER A 180 5.81 -0.10 20.79
N LEU A 181 4.69 -0.81 21.01
CA LEU A 181 4.34 -1.38 22.31
C LEU A 181 5.34 -2.47 22.73
N GLN A 182 5.83 -3.26 21.79
CA GLN A 182 6.92 -4.20 22.05
C GLN A 182 8.23 -3.49 22.38
N THR A 183 8.52 -2.39 21.69
CA THR A 183 9.70 -1.53 21.92
C THR A 183 9.66 -0.94 23.34
N VAL A 184 8.53 -0.34 23.72
CA VAL A 184 8.27 0.18 25.07
C VAL A 184 8.31 -0.95 26.10
N GLY A 185 7.62 -2.06 25.85
CA GLY A 185 7.61 -3.21 26.75
C GLY A 185 9.01 -3.80 26.96
N GLY A 186 9.84 -3.82 25.91
CA GLY A 186 11.24 -4.24 25.97
C GLY A 186 12.09 -3.30 26.82
N ILE A 187 12.04 -1.99 26.58
CA ILE A 187 12.89 -1.04 27.32
C ILE A 187 12.47 -0.90 28.79
N GLU A 188 11.18 -1.04 29.10
CA GLU A 188 10.66 -0.95 30.47
C GLU A 188 10.86 -2.23 31.30
N ASN A 189 11.02 -3.39 30.65
CA ASN A 189 11.11 -4.69 31.33
C ASN A 189 12.45 -5.41 31.15
N THR A 190 13.46 -4.71 30.62
CA THR A 190 14.80 -5.25 30.50
C THR A 190 15.86 -4.32 31.09
N VAL A 191 16.98 -4.90 31.52
CA VAL A 191 18.11 -4.15 32.07
C VAL A 191 19.40 -4.66 31.45
N GLY A 192 20.14 -3.79 30.76
CA GLY A 192 21.42 -4.15 30.12
C GLY A 192 21.29 -4.98 28.83
N VAL A 193 20.07 -5.13 28.30
CA VAL A 193 19.82 -5.77 27.00
C VAL A 193 19.99 -4.73 25.89
N TRP A 194 19.23 -3.64 25.95
CA TRP A 194 19.33 -2.47 25.08
C TRP A 194 19.71 -1.23 25.91
N ASP A 195 20.32 -0.26 25.25
CA ASP A 195 20.77 1.01 25.84
C ASP A 195 19.84 2.19 25.46
N GLY A 196 18.96 2.01 24.48
CA GLY A 196 17.95 2.99 24.09
C GLY A 196 16.91 2.40 23.13
N ALA A 197 15.82 3.14 22.93
CA ALA A 197 14.74 2.70 22.06
C ALA A 197 14.06 3.83 21.27
N VAL A 198 13.57 3.53 20.06
CA VAL A 198 12.79 4.44 19.20
C VAL A 198 11.42 3.80 18.90
N PRO A 199 10.40 4.05 19.74
CA PRO A 199 9.02 3.68 19.40
C PRO A 199 8.47 4.65 18.34
N ILE A 200 7.85 4.10 17.30
CA ILE A 200 7.33 4.86 16.15
C ILE A 200 5.80 4.75 16.13
N VAL A 201 5.09 5.87 15.95
CA VAL A 201 3.61 5.90 15.93
C VAL A 201 3.02 5.18 17.16
N GLN A 202 3.30 5.74 18.35
CA GLN A 202 3.00 5.12 19.63
C GLN A 202 1.48 5.01 19.88
N PRO A 203 0.90 3.80 19.99
CA PRO A 203 -0.48 3.62 20.42
C PRO A 203 -0.60 3.67 21.94
N ILE A 204 -1.83 3.61 22.42
CA ILE A 204 -2.18 3.44 23.82
C ILE A 204 -2.75 2.03 24.07
N PRO A 205 -2.78 1.55 25.32
CA PRO A 205 -3.28 0.21 25.66
C PRO A 205 -4.78 -0.04 25.43
N ILE A 206 -5.46 0.81 24.65
CA ILE A 206 -6.86 0.71 24.26
C ILE A 206 -7.09 1.04 22.78
N SER A 207 -6.00 1.12 21.99
CA SER A 207 -6.06 1.52 20.58
C SER A 207 -6.77 0.47 19.74
N ALA A 208 -6.46 -0.81 19.90
CA ALA A 208 -7.28 -1.86 19.30
C ALA A 208 -8.40 -2.26 20.28
N PRO A 209 -9.60 -2.63 19.81
CA PRO A 209 -10.10 -2.45 18.44
C PRO A 209 -10.70 -1.05 18.18
N ASN A 210 -10.58 -0.13 19.14
CA ASN A 210 -11.29 1.15 19.12
C ASN A 210 -10.91 2.03 17.92
N GLY A 211 -9.63 2.18 17.60
CA GLY A 211 -9.14 2.98 16.46
C GLY A 211 -9.79 2.60 15.13
N PRO A 212 -9.72 1.33 14.69
CA PRO A 212 -10.44 0.86 13.51
C PRO A 212 -11.95 1.02 13.60
N ALA A 213 -12.54 0.79 14.77
CA ALA A 213 -13.98 0.93 14.94
C ALA A 213 -14.44 2.38 14.74
N ILE A 214 -13.70 3.36 15.29
CA ILE A 214 -13.94 4.79 15.10
C ILE A 214 -13.84 5.16 13.62
N ARG A 215 -12.76 4.73 12.96
CA ARG A 215 -12.50 4.98 11.53
C ARG A 215 -13.59 4.39 10.63
N ALA A 216 -13.93 3.12 10.86
CA ALA A 216 -14.96 2.43 10.09
C ALA A 216 -16.34 3.05 10.32
N MET A 217 -16.69 3.39 11.57
CA MET A 217 -17.96 4.05 11.91
C MET A 217 -18.11 5.39 11.19
N ALA A 218 -17.07 6.22 11.26
CA ALA A 218 -17.06 7.51 10.56
C ALA A 218 -17.09 7.31 9.04
N GLY A 219 -16.34 6.33 8.51
CA GLY A 219 -16.38 5.92 7.12
C GLY A 219 -17.77 5.54 6.64
N LEU A 220 -18.48 4.68 7.38
CA LEU A 220 -19.84 4.22 7.06
C LEU A 220 -20.83 5.38 7.02
N VAL A 221 -20.77 6.30 7.98
CA VAL A 221 -21.69 7.44 8.06
C VAL A 221 -21.37 8.51 7.01
N LEU A 222 -20.09 8.78 6.74
CA LEU A 222 -19.65 9.88 5.89
C LEU A 222 -19.39 9.48 4.43
N LYS A 223 -19.46 8.19 4.07
CA LYS A 223 -19.11 7.66 2.73
C LYS A 223 -19.73 8.45 1.58
N SER A 224 -21.02 8.80 1.70
CA SER A 224 -21.74 9.54 0.66
C SER A 224 -21.28 10.99 0.49
N LYS A 225 -20.55 11.53 1.47
CA LYS A 225 -20.07 12.92 1.55
C LYS A 225 -18.57 13.04 1.28
N LYS A 226 -17.88 11.92 1.01
CA LYS A 226 -16.47 11.88 0.64
C LYS A 226 -16.05 13.01 -0.32
N PRO A 227 -16.71 13.23 -1.48
CA PRO A 227 -16.28 14.29 -2.39
C PRO A 227 -16.41 15.70 -1.80
N LEU A 228 -17.36 15.96 -0.91
CA LEU A 228 -17.52 17.27 -0.26
C LEU A 228 -16.38 17.51 0.72
N ILE A 229 -16.11 16.53 1.58
CA ILE A 229 -15.07 16.61 2.60
C ILE A 229 -13.68 16.75 1.96
N GLN A 230 -13.36 15.91 0.96
CA GLN A 230 -12.06 15.98 0.27
C GLN A 230 -11.88 17.31 -0.46
N ASN A 231 -12.91 17.80 -1.16
CA ASN A 231 -12.82 19.09 -1.87
C ASN A 231 -12.74 20.29 -0.93
N ALA A 232 -13.32 20.20 0.28
CA ALA A 232 -13.19 21.25 1.29
C ALA A 232 -11.75 21.32 1.84
N LEU A 233 -11.10 20.17 2.02
CA LEU A 233 -9.79 20.06 2.68
C LEU A 233 -8.58 20.19 1.74
N LYS A 234 -8.76 19.92 0.45
CA LYS A 234 -7.67 20.09 -0.55
C LYS A 234 -7.22 21.56 -0.65
N PRO A 235 -6.00 21.84 -1.17
CA PRO A 235 -5.54 23.20 -1.37
C PRO A 235 -6.48 23.96 -2.31
N GLY A 236 -6.87 25.19 -1.92
CA GLY A 236 -7.86 25.99 -2.65
C GLY A 236 -9.33 25.59 -2.42
N GLY A 237 -9.59 24.60 -1.57
CA GLY A 237 -10.92 24.27 -1.06
C GLY A 237 -11.48 25.30 -0.08
N SER A 238 -12.71 25.09 0.40
CA SER A 238 -13.37 26.01 1.34
C SER A 238 -12.69 26.08 2.71
N GLY A 239 -11.96 25.03 3.11
CA GLY A 239 -11.42 24.85 4.45
C GLY A 239 -12.46 24.41 5.49
N ASP A 240 -13.74 24.30 5.12
CA ASP A 240 -14.83 23.85 6.00
C ASP A 240 -15.36 22.48 5.56
N PRO A 241 -14.93 21.38 6.20
CA PRO A 241 -15.39 20.03 5.87
C PRO A 241 -16.79 19.72 6.41
N TYR A 242 -17.41 20.63 7.19
CA TYR A 242 -18.76 20.46 7.74
C TYR A 242 -19.85 21.02 6.81
N ASP A 243 -19.48 21.79 5.79
CA ASP A 243 -20.44 22.34 4.84
C ASP A 243 -21.11 21.22 4.02
N GLY A 244 -22.43 21.30 3.87
CA GLY A 244 -23.25 20.27 3.21
C GLY A 244 -23.46 18.96 3.98
N LEU A 245 -22.95 18.86 5.22
CA LEU A 245 -23.23 17.75 6.14
C LEU A 245 -24.51 18.02 6.96
N ASP A 246 -25.31 16.97 7.18
CA ASP A 246 -26.42 17.02 8.12
C ASP A 246 -25.97 16.88 9.58
N GLU A 247 -26.91 16.94 10.53
CA GLU A 247 -26.59 16.93 11.96
C GLU A 247 -25.88 15.64 12.41
N VAL A 248 -26.23 14.48 11.87
CA VAL A 248 -25.61 13.20 12.22
C VAL A 248 -24.21 13.11 11.64
N GLU A 249 -24.05 13.55 10.39
CA GLU A 249 -22.77 13.58 9.69
C GLU A 249 -21.79 14.56 10.37
N LYS A 250 -22.25 15.75 10.78
CA LYS A 250 -21.45 16.72 11.55
C LYS A 250 -21.03 16.16 12.90
N ALA A 251 -21.96 15.55 13.63
CA ALA A 251 -21.66 14.93 14.91
C ALA A 251 -20.62 13.82 14.78
N MET A 252 -20.74 12.96 13.76
CA MET A 252 -19.78 11.88 13.52
C MET A 252 -18.39 12.39 13.15
N LEU A 253 -18.29 13.40 12.26
CA LEU A 253 -16.99 13.99 11.92
C LEU A 253 -16.33 14.65 13.13
N LEU A 254 -17.13 15.33 13.98
CA LEU A 254 -16.65 15.92 15.23
C LEU A 254 -16.20 14.87 16.25
N GLU A 255 -16.97 13.79 16.42
CA GLU A 255 -16.65 12.68 17.32
C GLU A 255 -15.35 11.99 16.91
N ALA A 256 -15.21 11.64 15.62
CA ALA A 256 -14.00 11.10 15.05
C ALA A 256 -12.77 12.00 15.28
N THR A 257 -12.96 13.32 15.13
CA THR A 257 -11.91 14.30 15.37
C THR A 257 -11.51 14.33 16.84
N LYS A 258 -12.49 14.46 17.75
CA LYS A 258 -12.26 14.46 19.21
C LYS A 258 -11.61 13.18 19.74
N LEU A 259 -11.89 12.04 19.11
CA LEU A 259 -11.25 10.78 19.46
C LEU A 259 -9.82 10.67 18.94
N GLY A 260 -9.42 11.51 18.00
CA GLY A 260 -8.02 11.71 17.62
C GLY A 260 -7.72 11.68 16.13
N ILE A 261 -8.71 11.55 15.25
CA ILE A 261 -8.49 11.58 13.80
C ILE A 261 -8.29 13.04 13.34
N PRO A 262 -7.10 13.42 12.85
CA PRO A 262 -6.86 14.81 12.44
C PRO A 262 -7.80 15.23 11.31
N ILE A 263 -8.41 16.42 11.43
CA ILE A 263 -9.39 16.88 10.43
C ILE A 263 -8.83 16.90 9.00
N ARG A 264 -7.54 17.26 8.85
CA ARG A 264 -6.85 17.28 7.55
C ARG A 264 -6.66 15.89 6.92
N ALA A 265 -6.61 14.83 7.73
CA ALA A 265 -6.43 13.47 7.23
C ALA A 265 -7.61 13.02 6.34
N TRP A 266 -8.80 13.60 6.55
CA TRP A 266 -9.99 13.31 5.74
C TRP A 266 -9.91 13.76 4.28
N GLU A 267 -8.87 14.50 3.89
CA GLU A 267 -8.54 14.69 2.47
C GLU A 267 -8.21 13.35 1.79
N ASP A 268 -7.57 12.43 2.51
CA ASP A 268 -7.39 11.03 2.11
C ASP A 268 -8.50 10.15 2.73
N PHE A 269 -9.74 10.43 2.35
CA PHE A 269 -10.93 9.82 2.95
C PHE A 269 -10.87 8.30 2.96
N ASP A 270 -10.42 7.66 1.87
CA ASP A 270 -10.41 6.20 1.77
C ASP A 270 -9.39 5.57 2.72
N ALA A 271 -8.22 6.20 2.89
CA ALA A 271 -7.24 5.74 3.86
C ALA A 271 -7.79 5.87 5.28
N VAL A 272 -8.40 7.00 5.62
CA VAL A 272 -8.99 7.23 6.95
C VAL A 272 -10.16 6.28 7.22
N ALA A 273 -11.08 6.12 6.27
CA ALA A 273 -12.30 5.34 6.41
C ALA A 273 -12.13 3.81 6.24
N ASN A 274 -10.90 3.33 6.02
CA ASN A 274 -10.64 1.92 5.77
C ASN A 274 -11.10 1.03 6.95
N SER A 275 -11.94 0.04 6.64
CA SER A 275 -12.55 -0.87 7.61
C SER A 275 -11.95 -2.29 7.59
N SER A 276 -10.95 -2.56 6.75
CA SER A 276 -10.35 -3.90 6.61
C SER A 276 -9.73 -4.39 7.92
N THR A 277 -8.98 -3.53 8.63
CA THR A 277 -8.38 -3.86 9.93
C THR A 277 -9.45 -4.19 10.98
N LEU A 278 -10.59 -3.50 10.96
CA LEU A 278 -11.71 -3.82 11.84
C LEU A 278 -12.29 -5.21 11.53
N ALA A 279 -12.44 -5.57 10.25
CA ALA A 279 -12.89 -6.89 9.85
C ALA A 279 -11.93 -8.00 10.32
N ILE A 280 -10.61 -7.77 10.22
CA ILE A 280 -9.59 -8.71 10.72
C ILE A 280 -9.75 -8.90 12.23
N LEU A 281 -9.80 -7.82 13.01
CA LEU A 281 -9.91 -7.89 14.47
C LEU A 281 -11.22 -8.52 14.91
N MET A 282 -12.31 -8.30 14.17
CA MET A 282 -13.59 -8.97 14.41
C MET A 282 -13.43 -10.49 14.44
N HIS A 283 -12.82 -11.06 13.40
CA HIS A 283 -12.71 -12.51 13.25
C HIS A 283 -11.59 -13.14 14.08
N THR A 284 -10.50 -12.41 14.32
CA THR A 284 -9.29 -12.93 14.99
C THR A 284 -9.31 -12.74 16.51
N LEU A 285 -10.08 -11.78 17.02
CA LEU A 285 -10.05 -11.39 18.44
C LEU A 285 -11.46 -11.27 19.02
N ILE A 286 -12.28 -10.39 18.46
CA ILE A 286 -13.47 -9.86 19.14
C ILE A 286 -14.55 -10.93 19.26
N LYS A 287 -14.81 -11.70 18.19
CA LYS A 287 -15.77 -12.82 18.22
C LYS A 287 -15.43 -13.88 19.26
N THR A 288 -14.14 -14.10 19.53
CA THR A 288 -13.68 -15.10 20.51
C THR A 288 -13.76 -14.56 21.94
N MET A 289 -13.36 -13.31 22.15
CA MET A 289 -13.35 -12.71 23.49
C MET A 289 -14.74 -12.26 23.94
N GLU A 290 -15.58 -11.81 23.01
CA GLU A 290 -16.89 -11.19 23.28
C GLU A 290 -18.00 -11.77 22.38
N PRO A 291 -18.23 -13.10 22.39
CA PRO A 291 -19.16 -13.76 21.48
C PRO A 291 -20.62 -13.29 21.60
N THR A 292 -21.01 -12.73 22.74
CA THR A 292 -22.39 -12.27 22.97
C THR A 292 -22.66 -10.84 22.49
N TYR A 293 -21.63 -10.09 22.08
CA TYR A 293 -21.78 -8.68 21.73
C TYR A 293 -22.77 -8.47 20.59
N VAL A 294 -22.71 -9.28 19.53
CA VAL A 294 -23.61 -9.14 18.38
C VAL A 294 -25.07 -9.29 18.79
N ASP A 295 -25.40 -10.25 19.64
CA ASP A 295 -26.78 -10.50 20.03
C ASP A 295 -27.30 -9.38 20.93
N ASP A 296 -26.46 -8.92 21.86
CA ASP A 296 -26.77 -7.78 22.72
C ASP A 296 -27.00 -6.52 21.90
N PHE A 297 -26.12 -6.25 20.92
CA PHE A 297 -26.22 -5.10 20.02
C PHE A 297 -27.55 -5.06 19.28
N TRP A 298 -28.05 -6.21 18.82
CA TRP A 298 -29.28 -6.33 18.04
C TRP A 298 -30.54 -6.55 18.89
N SER A 299 -30.45 -6.65 20.22
CA SER A 299 -31.61 -7.00 21.06
C SER A 299 -31.80 -6.17 22.33
N LYS A 300 -30.75 -5.59 22.91
CA LYS A 300 -30.83 -4.88 24.19
C LYS A 300 -30.99 -3.36 24.01
N PRO A 301 -31.80 -2.67 24.85
CA PRO A 301 -31.82 -1.21 24.88
C PRO A 301 -30.43 -0.61 25.14
N GLY A 302 -30.16 0.56 24.56
CA GLY A 302 -28.87 1.26 24.70
C GLY A 302 -27.82 0.90 23.64
N TYR A 303 -28.18 0.08 22.65
CA TYR A 303 -27.35 -0.24 21.49
C TYR A 303 -27.99 0.30 20.20
N LEU A 304 -27.15 0.78 19.28
CA LEU A 304 -27.57 1.34 17.98
C LEU A 304 -28.34 0.33 17.10
N GLY A 305 -28.21 -0.98 17.36
CA GLY A 305 -28.96 -2.02 16.67
C GLY A 305 -30.46 -2.05 16.97
N VAL A 306 -30.92 -1.41 18.04
CA VAL A 306 -32.36 -1.29 18.39
C VAL A 306 -32.81 0.14 18.70
N GLU A 307 -31.86 1.05 18.97
CA GLU A 307 -32.15 2.43 19.32
C GLU A 307 -32.83 3.19 18.17
N LYS A 308 -33.90 3.92 18.49
CA LYS A 308 -34.63 4.78 17.53
C LYS A 308 -33.97 6.15 17.43
N SER A 309 -32.75 6.18 16.91
CA SER A 309 -32.01 7.39 16.59
C SER A 309 -31.59 7.42 15.12
N ALA A 310 -31.35 8.61 14.59
CA ALA A 310 -30.95 8.78 13.19
C ALA A 310 -29.61 8.06 12.87
N LEU A 311 -28.70 8.01 13.84
CA LEU A 311 -27.46 7.23 13.72
C LEU A 311 -27.74 5.72 13.69
N GLY A 312 -28.60 5.23 14.60
CA GLY A 312 -29.01 3.83 14.62
C GLY A 312 -29.73 3.41 13.32
N GLU A 313 -30.59 4.26 12.77
CA GLU A 313 -31.28 4.00 11.49
C GLU A 313 -30.29 3.85 10.33
N ARG A 314 -29.30 4.74 10.21
CA ARG A 314 -28.25 4.65 9.18
C ARG A 314 -27.42 3.38 9.33
N LEU A 315 -27.08 3.00 10.55
CA LEU A 315 -26.31 1.79 10.77
C LEU A 315 -27.12 0.55 10.35
N ARG A 316 -28.39 0.47 10.76
CA ARG A 316 -29.29 -0.65 10.41
C ARG A 316 -29.61 -0.73 8.92
N SER A 317 -29.64 0.40 8.20
CA SER A 317 -29.89 0.37 6.75
C SER A 317 -28.77 -0.28 5.94
N ASN A 318 -27.60 -0.48 6.54
CA ASN A 318 -26.46 -1.19 5.93
C ASN A 318 -26.46 -2.70 6.25
N LEU A 319 -27.46 -3.20 6.98
CA LEU A 319 -27.59 -4.62 7.26
C LEU A 319 -27.92 -5.39 5.97
N VAL A 320 -27.12 -6.43 5.72
CA VAL A 320 -27.30 -7.40 4.66
C VAL A 320 -27.43 -8.77 5.29
N ASP A 321 -28.46 -9.51 4.91
CA ASP A 321 -28.73 -10.89 5.34
C ASP A 321 -29.57 -11.58 4.26
N PHE A 322 -28.98 -12.54 3.56
CA PHE A 322 -29.62 -13.26 2.45
C PHE A 322 -29.10 -14.68 2.33
N ASN A 323 -29.84 -15.53 1.64
CA ASN A 323 -29.40 -16.87 1.25
C ASN A 323 -29.02 -16.85 -0.22
N ALA A 324 -28.01 -17.64 -0.59
CA ALA A 324 -27.58 -17.84 -1.96
C ALA A 324 -27.23 -19.31 -2.20
N THR A 325 -27.43 -19.75 -3.43
CA THR A 325 -27.09 -21.11 -3.87
C THR A 325 -25.74 -21.13 -4.55
N VAL A 326 -24.89 -22.09 -4.19
CA VAL A 326 -23.62 -22.34 -4.87
C VAL A 326 -23.87 -22.83 -6.30
N GLN A 327 -23.50 -22.04 -7.31
CA GLN A 327 -23.60 -22.42 -8.72
C GLN A 327 -22.39 -23.21 -9.22
N SER A 328 -21.20 -22.80 -8.80
CA SER A 328 -19.94 -23.39 -9.22
C SER A 328 -18.90 -23.32 -8.10
N ILE A 329 -17.93 -24.23 -8.14
CA ILE A 329 -16.82 -24.31 -7.18
C ILE A 329 -15.54 -23.88 -7.89
N LYS A 330 -14.72 -23.09 -7.21
CA LYS A 330 -13.40 -22.66 -7.66
C LYS A 330 -12.32 -23.47 -6.95
N PHE A 331 -11.37 -23.96 -7.74
CA PHE A 331 -10.18 -24.66 -7.27
C PHE A 331 -8.93 -23.88 -7.67
N ASP A 332 -7.88 -23.95 -6.86
CA ASP A 332 -6.56 -23.47 -7.24
C ASP A 332 -5.81 -24.47 -8.14
N ASN A 333 -4.55 -24.16 -8.45
CA ASN A 333 -3.73 -24.94 -9.38
C ASN A 333 -3.37 -26.33 -8.82
N GLU A 334 -3.42 -26.48 -7.50
CA GLU A 334 -3.18 -27.70 -6.75
C GLU A 334 -4.46 -28.54 -6.57
N GLY A 335 -5.60 -28.07 -7.08
CA GLY A 335 -6.89 -28.76 -6.99
C GLY A 335 -7.58 -28.59 -5.64
N VAL A 336 -7.16 -27.61 -4.84
CA VAL A 336 -7.75 -27.29 -3.54
C VAL A 336 -8.91 -26.31 -3.75
N LEU A 337 -10.06 -26.59 -3.14
CA LEU A 337 -11.20 -25.67 -3.15
C LEU A 337 -10.81 -24.35 -2.49
N VAL A 338 -10.93 -23.26 -3.24
CA VAL A 338 -10.57 -21.90 -2.80
C VAL A 338 -11.74 -20.92 -2.84
N GLY A 339 -12.87 -21.26 -3.47
CA GLY A 339 -14.02 -20.38 -3.53
C GLY A 339 -15.25 -20.99 -4.18
N VAL A 340 -16.32 -20.20 -4.26
CA VAL A 340 -17.57 -20.55 -4.93
C VAL A 340 -18.11 -19.35 -5.71
N GLU A 341 -18.87 -19.63 -6.76
CA GLU A 341 -19.74 -18.65 -7.42
C GLU A 341 -21.19 -18.86 -6.95
N LEU A 342 -21.86 -17.77 -6.64
CA LEU A 342 -23.22 -17.72 -6.15
C LEU A 342 -24.21 -17.40 -7.28
N ASP A 343 -25.45 -17.85 -7.14
CA ASP A 343 -26.53 -17.53 -8.07
C ASP A 343 -26.90 -16.06 -8.06
N GLU A 344 -27.02 -15.50 -6.86
CA GLU A 344 -27.33 -14.11 -6.64
C GLU A 344 -26.50 -13.50 -5.51
N VAL A 345 -26.22 -12.21 -5.66
CA VAL A 345 -25.69 -11.36 -4.60
C VAL A 345 -26.43 -10.02 -4.69
N PRO A 346 -27.20 -9.63 -3.65
CA PRO A 346 -27.94 -8.37 -3.67
C PRO A 346 -27.02 -7.17 -3.87
N ALA A 347 -27.50 -6.14 -4.57
CA ALA A 347 -26.74 -4.89 -4.76
C ALA A 347 -26.37 -4.20 -3.43
N ALA A 348 -27.15 -4.44 -2.37
CA ALA A 348 -26.83 -3.96 -1.03
C ALA A 348 -25.48 -4.51 -0.51
N ALA A 349 -25.04 -5.68 -0.99
CA ALA A 349 -23.76 -6.30 -0.63
C ALA A 349 -22.55 -5.78 -1.45
N ALA A 350 -22.74 -4.74 -2.28
CA ALA A 350 -21.70 -4.26 -3.20
C ALA A 350 -20.58 -3.43 -2.56
N HIS A 351 -20.67 -3.13 -1.26
CA HIS A 351 -19.95 -1.98 -0.68
C HIS A 351 -18.71 -2.34 0.12
N ASP A 352 -18.60 -3.56 0.66
CA ASP A 352 -17.48 -4.01 1.49
C ASP A 352 -17.11 -5.44 1.12
N ILE A 353 -15.89 -5.69 0.64
CA ILE A 353 -15.44 -7.05 0.31
C ILE A 353 -15.15 -7.91 1.56
N TYR A 354 -15.00 -7.24 2.71
CA TYR A 354 -14.71 -7.83 4.02
C TYR A 354 -15.91 -7.71 4.96
N GLY A 355 -15.96 -8.55 5.99
CA GLY A 355 -16.95 -8.41 7.09
C GLY A 355 -18.23 -9.21 6.92
N TYR A 356 -18.30 -10.13 5.96
CA TYR A 356 -19.40 -11.08 5.84
C TYR A 356 -19.11 -12.37 6.60
N ASP A 357 -20.14 -12.89 7.28
CA ASP A 357 -20.19 -14.25 7.79
C ASP A 357 -20.93 -15.13 6.79
N PHE A 358 -20.39 -16.34 6.59
CA PHE A 358 -20.95 -17.33 5.68
C PHE A 358 -21.35 -18.56 6.50
N THR A 359 -22.61 -18.93 6.47
CA THR A 359 -23.10 -20.13 7.16
C THR A 359 -23.56 -21.13 6.10
N LEU A 360 -22.90 -22.28 6.06
CA LEU A 360 -23.27 -23.39 5.20
C LEU A 360 -24.47 -24.12 5.80
N HIS A 361 -25.48 -24.35 4.97
CA HIS A 361 -26.64 -25.16 5.29
C HIS A 361 -26.71 -26.40 4.39
N ASP A 362 -27.55 -27.36 4.78
CA ASP A 362 -27.94 -28.46 3.92
C ASP A 362 -28.65 -27.97 2.64
N SER A 363 -28.86 -28.88 1.69
CA SER A 363 -29.46 -28.55 0.38
C SER A 363 -30.87 -27.95 0.46
N ASP A 364 -31.59 -28.21 1.56
CA ASP A 364 -32.91 -27.65 1.82
C ASP A 364 -32.86 -26.29 2.54
N GLY A 365 -31.66 -25.83 2.94
CA GLY A 365 -31.44 -24.58 3.67
C GLY A 365 -31.98 -24.58 5.10
N LYS A 366 -32.26 -25.76 5.68
CA LYS A 366 -32.96 -25.92 6.97
C LYS A 366 -32.02 -26.26 8.12
N VAL A 367 -30.93 -26.96 7.85
CA VAL A 367 -29.97 -27.40 8.87
C VAL A 367 -28.64 -26.69 8.66
N GLU A 368 -28.20 -25.96 9.69
CA GLU A 368 -26.86 -25.36 9.72
C GLU A 368 -25.79 -26.45 9.85
N LEU A 369 -24.87 -26.48 8.88
CA LEU A 369 -23.73 -27.40 8.85
C LEU A 369 -22.47 -26.77 9.45
N GLY A 370 -22.33 -25.44 9.38
CA GLY A 370 -21.30 -24.70 10.08
C GLY A 370 -20.91 -23.36 9.44
N ALA A 371 -20.08 -22.60 10.15
CA ALA A 371 -19.59 -21.30 9.69
C ALA A 371 -18.31 -21.43 8.85
N LEU A 372 -18.29 -20.65 7.76
CA LEU A 372 -17.18 -20.44 6.85
C LEU A 372 -16.75 -18.97 6.92
N ARG A 373 -15.48 -18.73 6.59
CA ARG A 373 -14.85 -17.42 6.51
C ARG A 373 -14.40 -17.17 5.09
N GLY A 374 -14.63 -15.99 4.58
CA GLY A 374 -14.21 -15.64 3.24
C GLY A 374 -14.41 -14.17 2.93
N THR A 375 -14.19 -13.82 1.67
CA THR A 375 -14.46 -12.49 1.13
C THR A 375 -15.47 -12.58 0.01
N LEU A 376 -16.44 -11.65 0.01
CA LEU A 376 -17.53 -11.60 -0.95
C LEU A 376 -17.22 -10.52 -1.98
N ASP A 377 -17.12 -10.91 -3.24
CA ASP A 377 -17.10 -9.99 -4.36
C ASP A 377 -18.46 -10.01 -5.06
N GLN A 378 -19.22 -8.93 -4.88
CA GLN A 378 -20.53 -8.76 -5.47
C GLN A 378 -20.49 -8.70 -7.01
N SER A 379 -19.41 -8.14 -7.59
CA SER A 379 -19.31 -7.94 -9.04
C SER A 379 -19.15 -9.27 -9.78
N THR A 380 -18.38 -10.19 -9.21
CA THR A 380 -18.19 -11.54 -9.74
C THR A 380 -19.14 -12.56 -9.13
N ARG A 381 -19.94 -12.17 -8.12
CA ARG A 381 -20.79 -13.03 -7.30
C ARG A 381 -20.02 -14.17 -6.66
N THR A 382 -18.80 -13.91 -6.22
CA THR A 382 -17.92 -14.98 -5.73
C THR A 382 -17.55 -14.82 -4.28
N VAL A 383 -17.45 -15.96 -3.59
CA VAL A 383 -16.90 -16.04 -2.23
C VAL A 383 -15.55 -16.74 -2.32
N MET A 384 -14.50 -16.08 -1.85
CA MET A 384 -13.16 -16.65 -1.75
C MET A 384 -12.89 -17.07 -0.32
N PHE A 385 -12.50 -18.32 -0.11
CA PHE A 385 -12.23 -18.93 1.21
C PHE A 385 -10.75 -19.04 1.54
N ASN A 386 -9.88 -18.73 0.58
CA ASN A 386 -8.42 -18.75 0.70
C ASN A 386 -7.82 -17.39 1.05
N ASP A 387 -8.66 -16.39 1.38
CA ASP A 387 -8.18 -15.06 1.73
C ASP A 387 -7.41 -15.09 3.06
N ILE A 388 -6.15 -14.64 3.00
CA ILE A 388 -5.17 -14.64 4.09
C ILE A 388 -5.61 -13.72 5.24
N ILE A 389 -6.51 -12.77 4.97
CA ILE A 389 -6.92 -11.71 5.92
C ILE A 389 -7.61 -12.27 7.17
N VAL A 390 -8.18 -13.48 7.14
CA VAL A 390 -8.93 -14.04 8.28
C VAL A 390 -8.11 -14.94 9.22
N GLY A 391 -6.79 -15.06 8.98
CA GLY A 391 -5.76 -15.58 9.91
C GLY A 391 -5.91 -17.03 10.41
N THR A 392 -7.03 -17.70 10.15
CA THR A 392 -7.27 -19.11 10.48
C THR A 392 -7.91 -19.79 9.28
N PRO A 393 -7.35 -20.93 8.82
CA PRO A 393 -7.97 -21.71 7.76
C PRO A 393 -9.39 -22.14 8.14
N ASN A 394 -10.26 -22.19 7.15
CA ASN A 394 -11.57 -22.83 7.32
C ASN A 394 -11.42 -24.32 7.68
N ASN A 395 -12.43 -24.86 8.37
CA ASN A 395 -12.49 -26.30 8.61
C ASN A 395 -12.53 -27.02 7.26
N ARG A 396 -11.54 -27.88 7.01
CA ARG A 396 -11.38 -28.54 5.72
C ARG A 396 -12.54 -29.47 5.39
N THR A 397 -13.05 -30.21 6.37
CA THR A 397 -14.23 -31.08 6.21
C THR A 397 -15.46 -30.28 5.81
N LEU A 398 -15.64 -29.08 6.37
CA LEU A 398 -16.75 -28.20 6.01
C LEU A 398 -16.58 -27.63 4.59
N LEU A 399 -15.38 -27.19 4.22
CA LEU A 399 -15.09 -26.76 2.83
C LEU A 399 -15.31 -27.88 1.82
N ASP A 400 -14.83 -29.09 2.10
CA ASP A 400 -14.98 -30.24 1.20
C ASP A 400 -16.45 -30.70 1.06
N SER A 401 -17.33 -30.27 1.98
CA SER A 401 -18.78 -30.51 1.88
C SER A 401 -19.51 -29.53 0.96
N LEU A 402 -18.86 -28.44 0.53
CA LEU A 402 -19.43 -27.50 -0.44
C LEU A 402 -19.61 -28.20 -1.78
N THR A 403 -20.84 -28.18 -2.28
CA THR A 403 -21.22 -28.75 -3.56
C THR A 403 -22.05 -27.75 -4.35
N LYS A 404 -22.13 -27.93 -5.67
CA LYS A 404 -23.12 -27.21 -6.47
C LYS A 404 -24.52 -27.50 -5.93
N GLY A 405 -25.30 -26.46 -5.65
CA GLY A 405 -26.63 -26.55 -5.04
C GLY A 405 -26.63 -26.37 -3.51
N ALA A 406 -25.47 -26.33 -2.86
CA ALA A 406 -25.39 -26.03 -1.44
C ALA A 406 -25.91 -24.62 -1.13
N GLN A 407 -26.52 -24.45 0.04
CA GLN A 407 -27.11 -23.19 0.48
C GLN A 407 -26.17 -22.45 1.43
N LEU A 408 -25.88 -21.19 1.14
CA LEU A 408 -25.08 -20.30 1.97
C LEU A 408 -25.97 -19.16 2.48
N ARG A 409 -26.05 -18.99 3.80
CA ARG A 409 -26.54 -17.74 4.38
C ARG A 409 -25.38 -16.79 4.52
N ILE A 410 -25.54 -15.57 4.04
CA ILE A 410 -24.51 -14.54 3.98
C ILE A 410 -25.05 -13.31 4.68
N ASN A 411 -24.34 -12.83 5.71
CA ASN A 411 -24.76 -11.64 6.44
C ASN A 411 -23.58 -10.84 6.99
N ASN A 412 -23.80 -9.56 7.29
CA ASN A 412 -22.80 -8.68 7.89
C ASN A 412 -23.19 -8.22 9.31
N ARG A 413 -24.05 -8.97 10.02
CA ARG A 413 -24.59 -8.57 11.34
C ARG A 413 -23.50 -8.21 12.34
N TRP A 414 -22.45 -9.02 12.38
CA TRP A 414 -21.29 -8.80 13.24
C TRP A 414 -20.51 -7.55 12.83
N PHE A 415 -20.27 -7.39 11.53
CA PHE A 415 -19.49 -6.28 11.02
C PHE A 415 -20.19 -4.95 11.25
N ILE A 416 -21.50 -4.87 11.01
CA ILE A 416 -22.28 -3.68 11.33
C ILE A 416 -22.27 -3.38 12.83
N ALA A 417 -22.46 -4.39 13.69
CA ALA A 417 -22.44 -4.19 15.14
C ALA A 417 -21.10 -3.64 15.64
N ILE A 418 -19.98 -4.10 15.06
CA ILE A 418 -18.65 -3.79 15.57
C ILE A 418 -18.16 -2.38 15.24
N HIS A 419 -18.81 -1.69 14.29
CA HIS A 419 -18.54 -0.28 14.03
C HIS A 419 -18.81 0.57 15.30
N ALA A 420 -19.85 0.24 16.06
CA ALA A 420 -20.20 0.93 17.30
C ALA A 420 -19.46 0.40 18.55
N TYR A 421 -18.54 -0.56 18.40
CA TYR A 421 -17.99 -1.27 19.56
C TYR A 421 -17.27 -0.34 20.55
N TYR A 422 -16.56 0.67 20.04
CA TYR A 422 -15.81 1.64 20.85
C TYR A 422 -16.70 2.50 21.76
N HIS A 423 -17.99 2.68 21.44
CA HIS A 423 -18.95 3.33 22.33
C HIS A 423 -19.10 2.57 23.66
N HIS A 424 -18.84 1.26 23.65
CA HIS A 424 -19.05 0.35 24.77
C HIS A 424 -17.73 -0.12 25.43
N GLN A 425 -16.63 0.60 25.20
CA GLN A 425 -15.28 0.34 25.72
C GLN A 425 -14.65 1.60 26.34
N ASP A 426 -15.38 2.32 27.20
CA ASP A 426 -14.84 3.43 27.98
C ASP A 426 -13.72 2.91 28.90
N PRO A 427 -12.47 3.40 28.74
CA PRO A 427 -11.36 2.89 29.52
C PRO A 427 -11.43 3.29 30.98
N ASP A 428 -11.31 2.30 31.87
CA ASP A 428 -11.09 2.51 33.31
C ASP A 428 -9.63 2.88 33.60
N ARG A 429 -9.17 3.98 32.98
CA ARG A 429 -7.83 4.54 33.16
C ARG A 429 -7.85 6.05 32.99
N ALA A 430 -7.40 6.75 34.03
CA ALA A 430 -7.31 8.19 34.04
C ALA A 430 -6.32 8.75 32.99
N GLY A 431 -6.63 9.93 32.47
CA GLY A 431 -5.75 10.70 31.58
C GLY A 431 -5.91 10.39 30.10
N LEU A 432 -6.74 9.43 29.70
CA LEU A 432 -7.05 9.13 28.30
C LEU A 432 -8.08 10.12 27.74
N TYR A 433 -7.70 11.39 27.67
CA TYR A 433 -8.59 12.53 27.43
C TYR A 433 -9.32 12.49 26.07
N GLY A 434 -8.81 11.74 25.09
CA GLY A 434 -9.54 11.48 23.84
C GLY A 434 -10.94 10.91 24.06
N PHE A 435 -11.07 10.04 25.06
CA PHE A 435 -12.32 9.33 25.39
C PHE A 435 -13.28 10.18 26.24
N ASP A 436 -12.89 11.36 26.70
CA ASP A 436 -13.80 12.26 27.43
C ASP A 436 -14.96 12.73 26.53
N ALA A 437 -14.79 12.68 25.20
CA ALA A 437 -15.87 12.91 24.23
C ALA A 437 -17.02 11.89 24.33
N LEU A 438 -16.77 10.71 24.92
CA LEU A 438 -17.75 9.64 25.12
C LEU A 438 -18.31 9.64 26.56
N ARG A 439 -18.04 10.69 27.35
CA ARG A 439 -18.49 10.84 28.73
C ARG A 439 -19.42 12.05 28.89
N LYS A 440 -20.30 11.97 29.87
CA LYS A 440 -21.16 13.07 30.31
C LYS A 440 -20.36 14.05 31.18
N THR A 441 -20.96 15.19 31.51
CA THR A 441 -20.35 16.22 32.36
C THR A 441 -20.04 15.75 33.78
N ASP A 442 -20.70 14.71 34.27
CA ASP A 442 -20.42 14.07 35.57
C ASP A 442 -19.31 13.00 35.48
N GLY A 443 -18.73 12.78 34.31
CA GLY A 443 -17.69 11.78 34.04
C GLY A 443 -18.23 10.38 33.75
N SER A 444 -19.54 10.14 33.83
CA SER A 444 -20.11 8.83 33.50
C SER A 444 -20.16 8.59 31.98
N PRO A 445 -20.04 7.35 31.50
CA PRO A 445 -20.15 7.05 30.07
C PRO A 445 -21.50 7.48 29.48
N ILE A 446 -21.47 7.94 28.22
CA ILE A 446 -22.70 8.24 27.45
C ILE A 446 -23.45 6.95 27.13
N TYR A 447 -22.71 5.91 26.71
CA TYR A 447 -23.24 4.63 26.27
C TYR A 447 -23.10 3.55 27.36
N SER A 448 -23.91 2.50 27.25
CA SER A 448 -23.80 1.35 28.16
C SER A 448 -22.47 0.62 27.96
N GLN A 449 -21.77 0.24 29.03
CA GLN A 449 -20.43 -0.36 28.93
C GLN A 449 -20.46 -1.89 29.01
N ARG A 450 -19.52 -2.56 28.32
CA ARG A 450 -19.30 -4.01 28.44
C ARG A 450 -18.49 -4.32 29.70
N SER A 451 -18.70 -5.52 30.26
CA SER A 451 -17.93 -5.99 31.42
C SER A 451 -16.53 -6.49 31.05
N THR A 452 -16.36 -7.03 29.85
CA THR A 452 -15.04 -7.39 29.31
C THR A 452 -14.43 -6.19 28.61
N ASP A 453 -13.22 -5.84 29.01
CA ASP A 453 -12.38 -4.87 28.33
C ASP A 453 -11.40 -5.62 27.42
N ILE A 454 -11.77 -5.75 26.14
CA ILE A 454 -10.91 -6.39 25.14
C ILE A 454 -9.90 -5.40 24.56
N SER A 455 -10.03 -4.12 24.88
CA SER A 455 -9.14 -3.07 24.39
C SER A 455 -7.75 -3.12 25.05
N LYS A 456 -7.61 -3.83 26.17
CA LYS A 456 -6.33 -4.12 26.86
C LYS A 456 -5.36 -4.98 26.04
N ASN A 457 -5.63 -5.26 24.78
CA ASN A 457 -4.71 -5.97 23.91
C ASN A 457 -3.53 -5.07 23.51
N LEU A 458 -2.31 -5.62 23.51
CA LEU A 458 -1.08 -4.88 23.19
C LEU A 458 -0.80 -4.82 21.68
N MET A 459 -1.84 -4.94 20.84
CA MET A 459 -1.73 -4.87 19.39
C MET A 459 -2.30 -3.52 18.95
N ASP A 460 -1.65 -2.86 18.01
CA ASP A 460 -2.13 -1.57 17.48
C ASP A 460 -3.01 -1.78 16.26
N SER A 461 -3.94 -0.86 16.02
CA SER A 461 -4.70 -0.79 14.77
C SER A 461 -5.16 0.62 14.36
N ASP A 462 -4.42 1.62 14.82
CA ASP A 462 -3.98 2.83 14.09
C ASP A 462 -3.96 3.99 15.09
N ALA A 463 -2.78 4.19 15.68
CA ALA A 463 -2.54 5.16 16.73
C ALA A 463 -2.88 6.59 16.29
N PHE A 464 -3.53 7.33 17.17
CA PHE A 464 -3.81 8.74 16.96
C PHE A 464 -2.70 9.63 17.52
N PRO A 465 -2.46 10.83 16.95
CA PRO A 465 -1.34 11.68 17.35
C PRO A 465 -1.27 11.97 18.85
N TRP A 466 -2.42 12.12 19.52
CA TRP A 466 -2.48 12.41 20.95
C TRP A 466 -2.03 11.22 21.83
N HIS A 467 -2.01 9.99 21.31
CA HIS A 467 -1.53 8.81 22.03
C HIS A 467 -0.06 8.96 22.46
N ALA A 468 0.77 9.55 21.60
CA ALA A 468 2.18 9.80 21.92
C ALA A 468 2.35 10.89 22.99
N ASP A 469 1.51 11.93 22.99
CA ASP A 469 1.47 12.95 24.05
C ASP A 469 1.03 12.34 25.39
N TRP A 470 -0.01 11.51 25.37
CA TRP A 470 -0.44 10.79 26.55
C TRP A 470 0.70 9.93 27.10
N TYR A 471 1.37 9.13 26.27
CA TYR A 471 2.47 8.27 26.73
C TYR A 471 3.63 9.11 27.28
N ARG A 472 4.00 10.20 26.60
CA ARG A 472 4.98 11.17 27.10
C ARG A 472 4.62 11.68 28.50
N SER A 473 3.35 12.00 28.77
CA SER A 473 2.92 12.45 30.09
C SER A 473 3.15 11.38 31.18
N GLN A 474 2.98 10.09 30.83
CA GLN A 474 3.27 8.99 31.74
C GLN A 474 4.77 8.86 32.02
N VAL A 475 5.60 8.95 30.97
CA VAL A 475 7.06 8.92 31.11
C VAL A 475 7.56 10.09 31.95
N LYS A 476 7.03 11.31 31.73
CA LYS A 476 7.37 12.50 32.52
C LYS A 476 7.02 12.32 34.00
N LYS A 477 5.85 11.77 34.29
CA LYS A 477 5.43 11.44 35.67
C LYS A 477 6.37 10.41 36.31
N ALA A 478 6.83 9.43 35.56
CA ALA A 478 7.71 8.37 36.06
C ALA A 478 9.17 8.83 36.26
N LEU A 479 9.70 9.66 35.36
CA LEU A 479 11.10 10.09 35.39
C LEU A 479 11.36 11.36 36.21
N GLY A 480 10.35 12.21 36.40
CA GLY A 480 10.50 13.48 37.10
C GLY A 480 11.52 14.39 36.42
N GLU A 481 12.50 14.88 37.17
CA GLU A 481 13.56 15.77 36.66
C GLU A 481 14.43 15.12 35.59
N ARG A 482 14.52 13.78 35.56
CA ARG A 482 15.31 13.04 34.55
C ARG A 482 14.65 12.97 33.18
N PHE A 483 13.42 13.48 33.04
CA PHE A 483 12.63 13.34 31.83
C PHE A 483 13.32 13.93 30.58
N GLU A 484 13.81 15.17 30.67
CA GLU A 484 14.47 15.83 29.54
C GLU A 484 15.85 15.23 29.23
N ASP A 485 16.43 14.43 30.12
CA ASP A 485 17.69 13.72 29.87
C ASP A 485 17.50 12.31 29.30
N ASN A 486 16.25 11.86 29.12
CA ASN A 486 15.95 10.46 28.76
C ASN A 486 14.84 10.29 27.71
N TYR A 487 14.14 11.35 27.31
CA TYR A 487 12.99 11.23 26.42
C TYR A 487 12.88 12.37 25.42
N ARG A 488 12.62 12.05 24.15
CA ARG A 488 12.27 12.99 23.08
C ARG A 488 11.01 12.50 22.38
N ILE A 489 10.15 13.44 21.97
CA ILE A 489 9.05 13.18 21.03
C ILE A 489 9.19 14.11 19.84
N TRP A 490 9.12 13.53 18.64
CA TRP A 490 9.12 14.28 17.39
C TRP A 490 7.82 14.02 16.63
N TYR A 491 7.05 15.09 16.42
CA TYR A 491 5.89 15.06 15.55
C TYR A 491 6.31 15.44 14.13
N SER A 492 5.77 14.72 13.16
CA SER A 492 6.07 14.92 11.73
C SER A 492 4.79 15.22 10.96
N ASP A 493 4.87 16.19 10.06
CA ASP A 493 3.78 16.66 9.21
C ASP A 493 3.74 15.87 7.90
N ASN A 494 2.55 15.77 7.28
CA ASN A 494 2.36 15.06 6.01
C ASN A 494 2.91 13.62 6.04
N VAL A 495 2.68 12.90 7.13
CA VAL A 495 3.09 11.50 7.32
C VAL A 495 1.88 10.70 7.78
N ASP A 496 1.73 9.46 7.30
CA ASP A 496 0.68 8.55 7.78
C ASP A 496 1.23 7.40 8.65
N HIS A 497 0.36 6.46 9.03
CA HIS A 497 0.69 5.32 9.87
C HIS A 497 1.59 4.26 9.20
N ASN A 498 1.62 4.22 7.86
CA ASN A 498 2.15 3.09 7.10
C ASN A 498 3.66 3.17 6.88
N PHE A 499 4.35 2.03 7.03
CA PHE A 499 5.80 1.90 6.83
C PHE A 499 6.22 1.90 5.36
N GLU A 500 5.28 1.64 4.45
CA GLU A 500 5.53 1.47 3.02
C GLU A 500 5.61 2.81 2.30
N GLU A 501 6.30 2.82 1.16
CA GLU A 501 6.31 3.98 0.28
C GLU A 501 4.88 4.32 -0.21
N PRO A 502 4.45 5.59 -0.14
CA PRO A 502 3.13 5.99 -0.63
C PRO A 502 2.96 5.66 -2.11
N THR A 503 1.76 5.21 -2.51
CA THR A 503 1.41 5.10 -3.93
C THR A 503 1.50 6.47 -4.62
N ALA A 504 1.64 6.51 -5.95
CA ALA A 504 1.74 7.78 -6.69
C ALA A 504 0.64 8.78 -6.31
N ALA A 505 -0.62 8.34 -6.26
CA ALA A 505 -1.75 9.17 -5.82
C ALA A 505 -1.57 9.76 -4.41
N ARG A 506 -1.09 8.94 -3.46
CA ARG A 506 -0.91 9.35 -2.05
C ARG A 506 0.37 10.14 -1.81
N SER A 507 1.39 9.98 -2.66
CA SER A 507 2.67 10.68 -2.57
C SER A 507 2.56 12.21 -2.76
N THR A 508 1.40 12.68 -3.22
CA THR A 508 1.03 14.10 -3.31
C THR A 508 0.50 14.67 -1.98
N LEU A 509 0.14 13.79 -1.04
CA LEU A 509 -0.46 14.12 0.26
C LEU A 509 0.51 13.87 1.41
N ILE A 510 1.27 12.77 1.34
CA ILE A 510 2.13 12.28 2.42
C ILE A 510 3.53 11.87 1.94
N VAL A 511 4.48 11.82 2.87
CA VAL A 511 5.85 11.32 2.72
C VAL A 511 6.11 10.16 3.69
N PRO A 512 7.03 9.24 3.36
CA PRO A 512 7.42 8.16 4.26
C PRO A 512 8.14 8.70 5.51
N TYR A 513 7.92 8.07 6.67
CA TYR A 513 8.64 8.40 7.91
C TYR A 513 9.94 7.61 8.10
N THR A 514 10.36 6.84 7.10
CA THR A 514 11.58 6.02 7.15
C THR A 514 12.82 6.81 7.54
N GLY A 515 13.06 7.93 6.86
CA GLY A 515 14.19 8.80 7.19
C GLY A 515 14.12 9.40 8.59
N ILE A 516 12.92 9.61 9.14
CA ILE A 516 12.72 10.17 10.49
C ILE A 516 13.22 9.20 11.56
N TYR A 517 12.77 7.93 11.53
CA TYR A 517 13.21 6.97 12.55
C TYR A 517 14.67 6.55 12.37
N GLN A 518 15.16 6.50 11.12
CA GLN A 518 16.57 6.26 10.83
C GLN A 518 17.44 7.35 11.45
N GLN A 519 17.02 8.62 11.32
CA GLN A 519 17.71 9.73 11.96
C GLN A 519 17.58 9.68 13.49
N ALA A 520 16.41 9.30 14.02
CA ALA A 520 16.21 9.15 15.47
C ALA A 520 17.15 8.08 16.06
N LEU A 521 17.37 6.96 15.38
CA LEU A 521 18.30 5.92 15.81
C LEU A 521 19.76 6.40 15.82
N ARG A 522 20.16 7.20 14.82
CA ARG A 522 21.49 7.82 14.78
C ARG A 522 21.67 8.86 15.88
N ASP A 523 20.66 9.69 16.12
CA ASP A 523 20.74 10.70 17.17
C ASP A 523 20.73 10.04 18.56
N LEU A 524 19.91 9.00 18.76
CA LEU A 524 19.87 8.22 19.99
C LEU A 524 21.22 7.53 20.27
N ASN A 525 21.84 6.90 19.27
CA ASN A 525 23.11 6.24 19.49
C ASN A 525 24.25 7.23 19.78
N ALA A 526 24.22 8.42 19.17
CA ALA A 526 25.18 9.47 19.43
C ALA A 526 25.02 10.01 20.85
N TRP A 527 23.78 10.13 21.31
CA TRP A 527 23.45 10.56 22.67
C TRP A 527 23.95 9.58 23.72
N VAL A 528 23.59 8.30 23.56
CA VAL A 528 23.91 7.25 24.53
C VAL A 528 25.42 6.97 24.59
N GLU A 529 26.12 7.00 23.45
CA GLU A 529 27.52 6.58 23.41
C GLU A 529 28.51 7.72 23.61
N ARG A 530 28.16 8.93 23.15
CA ARG A 530 29.07 10.08 23.08
C ARG A 530 28.55 11.31 23.81
N GLY A 531 27.35 11.26 24.38
CA GLY A 531 26.73 12.40 25.04
C GLY A 531 26.31 13.52 24.08
N VAL A 532 26.17 13.23 22.79
CA VAL A 532 25.71 14.20 21.78
C VAL A 532 24.19 14.25 21.82
N GLU A 533 23.64 15.29 22.44
CA GLU A 533 22.21 15.41 22.65
C GLU A 533 21.42 15.47 21.32
N PRO A 534 20.30 14.72 21.20
CA PRO A 534 19.42 14.80 20.05
C PRO A 534 18.66 16.13 20.04
N PRO A 535 18.15 16.58 18.88
CA PRO A 535 17.26 17.73 18.82
C PRO A 535 16.12 17.62 19.83
N ALA A 536 15.79 18.75 20.45
CA ALA A 536 14.75 18.83 21.47
C ALA A 536 13.41 18.28 20.95
N THR A 537 12.56 17.88 21.89
CA THR A 537 11.17 17.55 21.63
C THR A 537 10.52 18.61 20.74
N SER A 538 9.75 18.19 19.74
CA SER A 538 8.97 19.11 18.90
C SER A 538 8.07 19.97 19.79
N HIS A 539 7.92 21.25 19.45
CA HIS A 539 6.89 22.09 20.03
C HIS A 539 5.55 21.75 19.37
N TYR A 540 4.53 21.50 20.18
CA TYR A 540 3.17 21.19 19.70
C TYR A 540 2.13 21.64 20.73
N THR A 541 0.89 21.78 20.26
CA THR A 541 -0.29 22.04 21.08
C THR A 541 -1.31 20.93 20.84
N VAL A 542 -1.89 20.40 21.92
CA VAL A 542 -3.10 19.57 21.84
C VAL A 542 -4.29 20.51 21.99
N THR A 543 -5.15 20.57 20.97
CA THR A 543 -6.33 21.44 20.94
C THR A 543 -7.51 20.85 21.70
N GLU A 544 -8.59 21.61 21.87
CA GLU A 544 -9.80 21.16 22.59
C GLU A 544 -10.51 19.97 21.93
N ASP A 545 -10.30 19.78 20.62
CA ASP A 545 -10.75 18.62 19.86
C ASP A 545 -9.69 17.50 19.81
N ASN A 546 -8.68 17.53 20.68
CA ASN A 546 -7.60 16.56 20.79
C ASN A 546 -6.73 16.41 19.54
N SER A 547 -6.80 17.36 18.59
CA SER A 547 -5.86 17.42 17.48
C SER A 547 -4.48 17.88 17.96
N VAL A 548 -3.42 17.28 17.41
CA VAL A 548 -2.05 17.75 17.63
C VAL A 548 -1.68 18.74 16.52
N GLN A 549 -1.33 19.96 16.91
CA GLN A 549 -0.87 21.00 16.01
C GLN A 549 0.61 21.32 16.24
N ILE A 550 1.38 21.37 15.16
CA ILE A 550 2.80 21.75 15.17
C ILE A 550 3.00 23.08 14.42
N PRO A 551 3.95 23.94 14.84
CA PRO A 551 4.26 25.18 14.12
C PRO A 551 4.73 24.96 12.68
N ASP A 552 4.42 25.87 11.77
CA ASP A 552 4.82 25.75 10.35
C ASP A 552 6.30 26.07 10.08
N GLN A 553 6.97 26.80 10.97
CA GLN A 553 8.36 27.23 10.82
C GLN A 553 9.31 26.29 11.59
N ALA A 554 10.36 25.78 10.92
CA ALA A 554 11.33 24.84 11.52
C ALA A 554 11.89 25.32 12.87
N ALA A 555 12.29 26.61 12.95
CA ALA A 555 12.84 27.21 14.16
C ALA A 555 11.87 27.19 15.36
N LYS A 556 10.55 27.23 15.11
CA LYS A 556 9.52 27.14 16.15
C LYS A 556 9.06 25.71 16.39
N ARG A 557 9.14 24.85 15.37
CA ARG A 557 8.69 23.46 15.41
C ARG A 557 9.64 22.58 16.21
N GLY A 558 10.96 22.78 16.09
CA GLY A 558 11.93 21.84 16.64
C GLY A 558 11.90 20.49 15.90
N GLY A 559 12.45 19.44 16.53
CA GLY A 559 12.57 18.12 15.89
C GLY A 559 13.51 18.13 14.68
N VAL A 560 13.38 17.12 13.80
CA VAL A 560 14.30 16.89 12.67
C VAL A 560 13.69 17.17 11.29
N GLN A 561 12.37 17.30 11.18
CA GLN A 561 11.70 17.41 9.89
C GLN A 561 11.88 18.81 9.27
N PRO A 562 12.29 18.92 7.99
CA PRO A 562 12.39 20.22 7.33
C PRO A 562 10.99 20.82 7.10
N THR A 563 10.90 22.15 7.06
CA THR A 563 9.68 22.87 6.71
C THR A 563 9.75 23.45 5.31
N VAL A 564 8.61 23.51 4.63
CA VAL A 564 8.52 23.99 3.25
C VAL A 564 7.46 25.07 3.16
N HIS A 565 7.89 26.28 2.82
CA HIS A 565 7.01 27.42 2.57
C HIS A 565 6.90 27.66 1.07
N LEU A 566 5.91 27.01 0.44
CA LEU A 566 5.63 27.14 -0.99
C LEU A 566 4.66 28.29 -1.27
N THR A 567 4.98 29.11 -2.26
CA THR A 567 4.12 30.17 -2.76
C THR A 567 4.04 30.15 -4.28
N VAL A 568 2.87 30.53 -4.79
CA VAL A 568 2.61 30.81 -6.20
C VAL A 568 2.00 32.21 -6.32
N ALA A 569 2.61 33.07 -7.13
CA ALA A 569 2.22 34.48 -7.26
C ALA A 569 2.04 35.24 -5.93
N GLY A 570 2.78 34.86 -4.89
CA GLY A 570 2.72 35.47 -3.55
C GLY A 570 1.65 34.90 -2.61
N GLY A 571 0.86 33.91 -3.04
CA GLY A 571 -0.11 33.18 -2.21
C GLY A 571 0.07 31.66 -2.28
N ASN A 572 -0.91 30.89 -1.81
CA ASN A 572 -0.96 29.42 -1.90
C ASN A 572 -1.94 28.91 -2.98
N GLN A 573 -2.63 29.84 -3.64
CA GLN A 573 -3.53 29.59 -4.76
C GLN A 573 -3.31 30.65 -5.83
N PHE A 574 -3.41 30.25 -7.10
CA PHE A 574 -3.33 31.18 -8.21
C PHE A 574 -4.32 30.81 -9.32
N VAL A 575 -5.04 31.81 -9.83
CA VAL A 575 -5.98 31.64 -10.94
C VAL A 575 -5.39 32.28 -12.18
N THR A 576 -5.26 31.54 -13.28
CA THR A 576 -4.73 32.08 -14.53
C THR A 576 -5.32 31.41 -15.77
N LYS A 577 -4.80 31.75 -16.96
CA LYS A 577 -5.19 31.19 -18.26
C LYS A 577 -4.23 30.10 -18.69
N VAL A 578 -4.74 29.13 -19.45
CA VAL A 578 -3.92 28.16 -20.20
C VAL A 578 -2.86 28.89 -21.03
N GLY A 579 -1.64 28.36 -21.05
CA GLY A 579 -0.52 28.95 -21.77
C GLY A 579 0.21 30.09 -21.05
N GLN A 580 -0.28 30.56 -19.90
CA GLN A 580 0.52 31.47 -19.05
C GLN A 580 1.54 30.70 -18.22
N LYS A 581 2.74 31.26 -18.16
CA LYS A 581 3.81 30.77 -17.30
C LYS A 581 3.49 31.10 -15.85
N VAL A 582 3.35 30.08 -15.01
CA VAL A 582 3.16 30.17 -13.57
C VAL A 582 4.51 30.03 -12.89
N THR A 583 4.85 30.91 -11.94
CA THR A 583 6.10 30.86 -11.19
C THR A 583 5.85 30.46 -9.74
N PHE A 584 6.56 29.43 -9.29
CA PHE A 584 6.54 28.90 -7.94
C PHE A 584 7.82 29.30 -7.23
N LYS A 585 7.70 29.71 -5.96
CA LYS A 585 8.83 30.03 -5.09
C LYS A 585 8.66 29.29 -3.79
N ALA A 586 9.70 28.61 -3.34
CA ALA A 586 9.70 27.98 -2.04
C ALA A 586 10.94 28.34 -1.23
N MET A 587 10.72 28.52 0.07
CA MET A 587 11.77 28.54 1.08
C MET A 587 11.70 27.22 1.85
N ILE A 588 12.81 26.50 1.88
CA ILE A 588 12.96 25.20 2.53
C ILE A 588 13.95 25.37 3.68
N GLU A 589 13.56 24.94 4.87
CA GLU A 589 14.35 25.16 6.09
C GLU A 589 14.54 23.83 6.85
N ALA A 590 15.80 23.45 7.06
CA ALA A 590 16.20 22.47 8.07
C ALA A 590 16.73 23.20 9.30
N LEU A 591 16.40 22.73 10.50
CA LEU A 591 16.83 23.37 11.73
C LEU A 591 18.37 23.24 11.89
N PRO A 592 19.07 24.27 12.39
CA PRO A 592 20.50 24.17 12.63
C PRO A 592 20.87 22.96 13.49
N GLY A 593 21.85 22.19 13.01
CA GLY A 593 22.31 20.97 13.67
C GLY A 593 21.47 19.72 13.37
N THR A 594 20.31 19.82 12.71
CA THR A 594 19.44 18.67 12.39
C THR A 594 19.63 18.10 10.99
N GLY A 595 20.36 18.81 10.14
CA GLY A 595 20.75 18.39 8.79
C GLY A 595 20.82 19.55 7.81
N GLN A 596 21.00 19.20 6.54
CA GLN A 596 20.97 20.10 5.41
C GLN A 596 19.92 19.60 4.41
N VAL A 597 19.25 20.53 3.72
CA VAL A 597 18.36 20.19 2.61
C VAL A 597 19.19 19.61 1.49
N VAL A 598 18.84 18.41 1.01
CA VAL A 598 19.58 17.66 -0.01
C VAL A 598 18.80 17.44 -1.30
N SER A 599 17.47 17.55 -1.26
CA SER A 599 16.64 17.46 -2.46
C SER A 599 15.39 18.33 -2.37
N ALA A 600 14.99 18.88 -3.52
CA ALA A 600 13.70 19.50 -3.72
C ALA A 600 13.18 19.11 -5.11
N GLU A 601 12.02 18.47 -5.15
CA GLU A 601 11.46 17.82 -6.33
C GLU A 601 10.02 18.29 -6.55
N TRP A 602 9.71 18.67 -7.78
CA TRP A 602 8.43 19.25 -8.16
C TRP A 602 7.58 18.23 -8.91
N ASP A 603 6.31 18.19 -8.52
CA ASP A 603 5.21 17.66 -9.30
C ASP A 603 4.23 18.81 -9.55
N PHE A 604 4.22 19.37 -10.76
CA PHE A 604 3.35 20.51 -11.07
C PHE A 604 1.89 20.12 -11.31
N LEU A 605 1.63 18.84 -11.58
CA LEU A 605 0.33 18.33 -12.02
C LEU A 605 -0.43 17.61 -10.92
N GLY A 606 0.24 17.19 -9.84
CA GLY A 606 -0.35 16.46 -8.73
C GLY A 606 -0.63 15.00 -9.07
N THR A 607 0.24 14.38 -9.87
CA THR A 607 0.12 12.99 -10.32
C THR A 607 0.94 12.02 -9.47
N GLY A 608 1.83 12.53 -8.60
CA GLY A 608 2.85 11.77 -7.88
C GLY A 608 4.18 11.65 -8.63
N ASP A 609 4.32 12.30 -9.79
CA ASP A 609 5.54 12.30 -10.59
C ASP A 609 6.43 13.50 -10.25
N PHE A 610 7.49 13.22 -9.48
CA PHE A 610 8.46 14.22 -9.01
C PHE A 610 9.66 14.38 -9.97
N GLY A 611 9.43 14.32 -11.29
CA GLY A 611 10.49 14.32 -12.31
C GLY A 611 11.32 15.60 -12.42
N THR A 612 10.86 16.74 -11.90
CA THR A 612 11.62 18.01 -11.96
C THR A 612 12.36 18.28 -10.66
N ARG A 613 13.68 18.14 -10.64
CA ARG A 613 14.52 18.38 -9.46
C ARG A 613 15.20 19.76 -9.51
N ALA A 614 15.14 20.51 -8.42
CA ALA A 614 15.90 21.74 -8.27
C ALA A 614 17.40 21.44 -8.03
N THR A 615 18.28 22.29 -8.55
CA THR A 615 19.73 22.17 -8.37
C THR A 615 20.22 23.20 -7.36
N PHE A 616 20.90 22.75 -6.31
CA PHE A 616 21.54 23.58 -5.30
C PHE A 616 22.60 22.75 -4.56
N SER A 617 23.52 23.42 -3.87
CA SER A 617 24.40 22.75 -2.92
C SER A 617 23.68 22.55 -1.58
N PRO A 618 23.85 21.40 -0.90
CA PRO A 618 23.23 21.15 0.39
C PRO A 618 23.47 22.30 1.38
N ASN A 619 22.39 22.76 2.02
CA ASN A 619 22.44 23.85 2.99
C ASN A 619 21.22 23.80 3.93
N GLN A 620 21.27 24.52 5.05
CA GLN A 620 20.17 24.59 6.02
C GLN A 620 18.93 25.29 5.45
N ILE A 621 19.14 26.39 4.72
CA ILE A 621 18.07 27.15 4.09
C ILE A 621 18.31 27.18 2.60
N ILE A 622 17.32 26.73 1.83
CA ILE A 622 17.35 26.72 0.37
C ILE A 622 16.15 27.50 -0.14
N HIS A 623 16.41 28.38 -1.11
CA HIS A 623 15.38 29.00 -1.92
C HIS A 623 15.37 28.34 -3.30
N VAL A 624 14.23 27.81 -3.69
CA VAL A 624 14.03 27.25 -5.03
C VAL A 624 12.95 28.02 -5.76
N GLU A 625 13.17 28.24 -7.05
CA GLU A 625 12.20 28.83 -7.96
C GLU A 625 12.05 27.92 -9.16
N ALA A 626 10.81 27.68 -9.58
CA ALA A 626 10.51 26.92 -10.78
C ALA A 626 9.31 27.54 -11.49
N SER A 627 9.12 27.18 -12.75
CA SER A 627 7.97 27.66 -13.51
C SER A 627 7.40 26.58 -14.41
N MET A 628 6.08 26.59 -14.55
CA MET A 628 5.35 25.66 -15.40
C MET A 628 4.36 26.42 -16.27
N THR A 629 4.20 25.97 -17.51
CA THR A 629 3.13 26.42 -18.39
C THR A 629 2.17 25.24 -18.56
N TYR A 630 0.91 25.47 -18.23
CA TYR A 630 -0.12 24.44 -18.31
C TYR A 630 -0.86 24.53 -19.65
N ASN A 631 -1.14 23.37 -20.24
CA ASN A 631 -1.70 23.25 -21.60
C ASN A 631 -3.18 22.85 -21.61
N SER A 632 -3.79 22.66 -20.44
CA SER A 632 -5.20 22.31 -20.28
C SER A 632 -5.84 23.13 -19.16
N THR A 633 -7.17 23.27 -19.22
CA THR A 633 -7.96 23.85 -18.14
C THR A 633 -8.14 22.84 -17.01
N GLY A 634 -8.40 23.34 -15.80
CA GLY A 634 -8.61 22.51 -14.61
C GLY A 634 -7.97 23.09 -13.35
N ASP A 635 -8.23 22.41 -12.23
CA ASP A 635 -7.56 22.69 -10.95
C ASP A 635 -6.39 21.71 -10.80
N PHE A 636 -5.18 22.25 -10.71
CA PHE A 636 -3.95 21.47 -10.53
C PHE A 636 -3.42 21.67 -9.12
N ILE A 637 -3.06 20.57 -8.45
CA ILE A 637 -2.39 20.62 -7.16
C ILE A 637 -0.91 20.41 -7.41
N SER A 638 -0.14 21.50 -7.38
CA SER A 638 1.31 21.42 -7.49
C SER A 638 1.93 21.10 -6.14
N VAL A 639 2.85 20.16 -6.12
CA VAL A 639 3.53 19.64 -4.93
C VAL A 639 5.03 19.87 -5.05
N LEU A 640 5.62 20.33 -3.96
CA LEU A 640 7.07 20.35 -3.77
C LEU A 640 7.41 19.39 -2.63
N ARG A 641 8.09 18.29 -2.97
CA ARG A 641 8.63 17.34 -1.99
C ARG A 641 10.09 17.66 -1.73
N VAL A 642 10.49 17.62 -0.46
CA VAL A 642 11.86 17.93 -0.05
C VAL A 642 12.40 16.84 0.86
N ALA A 643 13.73 16.74 0.91
CA ALA A 643 14.41 15.95 1.93
C ALA A 643 15.58 16.71 2.53
N SER A 644 15.82 16.47 3.81
CA SER A 644 17.04 16.86 4.50
C SER A 644 17.78 15.63 5.01
N GLN A 645 19.11 15.72 5.15
CA GLN A 645 19.98 14.65 5.62
C GLN A 645 21.06 15.26 6.54
N ARG A 646 21.43 14.56 7.62
CA ARG A 646 22.29 15.08 8.71
C ARG A 646 23.59 15.72 8.25
N ASP A 647 24.28 15.04 7.35
CA ASP A 647 25.62 15.36 6.86
C ASP A 647 25.59 16.09 5.51
N GLY A 648 24.40 16.34 4.97
CA GLY A 648 24.22 16.94 3.64
C GLY A 648 24.55 16.00 2.49
N ASP A 649 24.60 14.68 2.73
CA ASP A 649 24.81 13.69 1.68
C ASP A 649 23.51 13.51 0.88
N ALA A 650 23.53 13.94 -0.38
CA ALA A 650 22.39 13.83 -1.29
C ALA A 650 22.26 12.47 -1.97
N GLU A 651 23.33 11.67 -1.97
CA GLU A 651 23.42 10.38 -2.66
C GLU A 651 23.01 9.22 -1.75
N THR A 652 23.18 9.35 -0.43
CA THR A 652 22.68 8.33 0.50
C THR A 652 21.15 8.23 0.43
N GLN A 653 20.65 6.99 0.48
CA GLN A 653 19.22 6.72 0.63
C GLN A 653 18.76 6.79 2.09
N TYR A 654 19.70 6.76 3.05
CA TYR A 654 19.41 6.61 4.47
C TYR A 654 19.36 7.94 5.22
N GLY A 655 18.47 8.04 6.22
CA GLY A 655 18.33 9.23 7.06
C GLY A 655 17.79 10.45 6.31
N ARG A 656 17.10 10.24 5.17
CA ARG A 656 16.47 11.31 4.38
C ARG A 656 15.15 11.71 4.99
N VAL A 657 15.16 12.71 5.85
CA VAL A 657 13.96 13.22 6.50
C VAL A 657 13.16 14.08 5.53
N MET A 658 11.97 13.61 5.15
CA MET A 658 11.14 14.25 4.12
C MET A 658 10.02 15.13 4.67
N ASN A 659 9.57 16.05 3.82
CA ASN A 659 8.31 16.78 3.97
C ASN A 659 7.82 17.22 2.58
N LEU A 660 6.61 17.76 2.48
CA LEU A 660 6.08 18.37 1.27
C LEU A 660 5.28 19.63 1.56
N ALA A 661 5.09 20.45 0.53
CA ALA A 661 4.10 21.53 0.52
C ALA A 661 3.35 21.53 -0.81
N ARG A 662 2.15 22.10 -0.80
CA ARG A 662 1.23 22.06 -1.94
C ARG A 662 0.63 23.42 -2.22
N SER A 663 0.25 23.67 -3.46
CA SER A 663 -0.46 24.89 -3.89
C SER A 663 -1.44 24.57 -5.01
N CYS A 664 -2.51 25.37 -5.11
CA CYS A 664 -3.59 25.16 -6.08
C CYS A 664 -3.50 26.14 -7.25
N ILE A 665 -3.52 25.62 -8.47
CA ILE A 665 -3.56 26.41 -9.71
C ILE A 665 -4.89 26.16 -10.41
N ALA A 666 -5.75 27.16 -10.48
CA ALA A 666 -7.01 27.08 -11.23
C ALA A 666 -6.85 27.72 -12.61
N LEU A 667 -7.08 26.95 -13.67
CA LEU A 667 -6.94 27.41 -15.05
C LEU A 667 -8.28 27.55 -15.75
N CYS A 668 -8.56 28.77 -16.20
CA CYS A 668 -9.82 29.15 -16.85
C CYS A 668 -9.60 29.52 -18.33
N GLU A 669 -10.60 29.28 -19.18
CA GLU A 669 -10.70 29.94 -20.49
C GLU A 669 -11.17 31.39 -20.32
N ILE A 670 -10.50 32.35 -20.96
CA ILE A 670 -10.93 33.75 -20.97
C ILE A 670 -11.22 34.16 -22.42
N SER A 671 -12.51 34.18 -22.77
CA SER A 671 -13.03 34.94 -23.91
C SER A 671 -13.45 36.34 -23.44
N ALA A 672 -13.28 37.34 -24.31
CA ALA A 672 -13.32 38.78 -24.02
C ALA A 672 -14.35 39.23 -22.95
N GLY A 673 -13.84 39.63 -21.77
CA GLY A 673 -14.49 40.59 -20.87
C GLY A 673 -15.71 40.13 -20.07
N LYS A 674 -16.12 38.86 -20.15
CA LYS A 674 -17.09 38.28 -19.21
C LYS A 674 -16.57 36.93 -18.77
N VAL A 675 -16.24 36.80 -17.48
CA VAL A 675 -16.00 35.49 -16.84
C VAL A 675 -17.32 34.72 -16.95
N ARG A 676 -17.43 33.90 -17.99
CA ARG A 676 -18.47 32.90 -18.16
C ARG A 676 -17.79 31.57 -17.92
N PHE A 677 -18.19 30.89 -16.85
CA PHE A 677 -17.93 29.47 -16.68
C PHE A 677 -18.53 28.75 -17.89
N HIS A 678 -17.70 28.42 -18.89
CA HIS A 678 -18.15 27.62 -20.03
C HIS A 678 -18.04 26.14 -19.65
N LYS A 679 -19.16 25.45 -19.85
CA LYS A 679 -19.33 24.01 -19.71
C LYS A 679 -18.16 23.23 -20.33
N LEU A 680 -17.67 22.26 -19.56
CA LEU A 680 -16.65 21.30 -19.94
C LEU A 680 -16.90 20.71 -21.35
N ARG A 681 -15.82 20.60 -22.13
CA ARG A 681 -15.73 19.67 -23.26
C ARG A 681 -15.61 18.24 -22.71
N TRP A 682 -16.42 17.34 -23.28
CA TRP A 682 -16.69 15.95 -22.88
C TRP A 682 -15.54 14.98 -23.30
N PRO A 683 -15.51 13.70 -22.84
CA PRO A 683 -14.30 13.09 -22.25
C PRO A 683 -13.36 12.26 -23.16
N TYR A 684 -12.15 11.97 -22.65
CA TYR A 684 -11.12 11.09 -23.24
C TYR A 684 -11.03 9.75 -22.50
N TRP A 685 -10.83 8.65 -23.24
CA TRP A 685 -10.71 7.27 -22.76
C TRP A 685 -9.33 6.75 -23.13
N ILE A 686 -8.58 6.22 -22.16
CA ILE A 686 -7.19 5.75 -22.35
C ILE A 686 -7.17 4.22 -22.29
N SER A 687 -6.52 3.57 -23.24
CA SER A 687 -6.30 2.13 -23.31
C SER A 687 -4.81 1.85 -23.47
N ILE A 688 -4.15 1.36 -22.43
CA ILE A 688 -2.73 0.97 -22.45
C ILE A 688 -2.64 -0.52 -22.80
N PHE A 689 -1.91 -0.85 -23.88
CA PHE A 689 -1.94 -2.17 -24.48
C PHE A 689 -0.62 -2.57 -25.14
N ASP A 690 -0.47 -3.87 -25.41
CA ASP A 690 0.57 -4.43 -26.29
C ASP A 690 -0.12 -5.29 -27.38
N PRO A 691 0.16 -5.11 -28.68
CA PRO A 691 -0.48 -5.87 -29.76
C PRO A 691 -0.20 -7.37 -29.73
N VAL A 692 0.83 -7.87 -29.03
CA VAL A 692 1.09 -9.31 -28.89
C VAL A 692 0.49 -9.93 -27.63
N CYS A 693 -0.28 -9.16 -26.85
CA CYS A 693 -1.01 -9.66 -25.69
C CYS A 693 -2.39 -10.20 -26.07
N PRO A 694 -2.68 -11.51 -25.88
CA PRO A 694 -3.99 -12.07 -26.24
C PRO A 694 -5.13 -11.47 -25.42
N TRP A 695 -4.86 -11.07 -24.17
CA TRP A 695 -5.84 -10.39 -23.32
C TRP A 695 -6.15 -8.97 -23.79
N CYS A 696 -5.16 -8.26 -24.36
CA CYS A 696 -5.43 -6.96 -24.98
C CYS A 696 -6.38 -7.10 -26.17
N TYR A 697 -6.26 -8.16 -26.96
CA TYR A 697 -7.16 -8.37 -28.10
C TYR A 697 -8.59 -8.70 -27.66
N ILE A 698 -8.74 -9.63 -26.71
CA ILE A 698 -10.05 -9.95 -26.12
C ILE A 698 -10.70 -8.71 -25.49
N GLY A 699 -9.94 -7.98 -24.68
CA GLY A 699 -10.43 -6.76 -24.03
C GLY A 699 -10.82 -5.67 -25.03
N ALA A 700 -10.06 -5.50 -26.12
CA ALA A 700 -10.40 -4.57 -27.19
C ALA A 700 -11.72 -4.92 -27.88
N VAL A 701 -11.93 -6.19 -28.26
CA VAL A 701 -13.19 -6.65 -28.85
C VAL A 701 -14.37 -6.37 -27.93
N ARG A 702 -14.23 -6.70 -26.64
CA ARG A 702 -15.29 -6.51 -25.64
C ARG A 702 -15.59 -5.04 -25.38
N LEU A 703 -14.57 -4.19 -25.30
CA LEU A 703 -14.74 -2.74 -25.16
C LEU A 703 -15.50 -2.17 -26.36
N LEU A 704 -15.13 -2.54 -27.58
CA LEU A 704 -15.79 -2.03 -28.79
C LEU A 704 -17.26 -2.47 -28.88
N ARG A 705 -17.56 -3.72 -28.53
CA ARG A 705 -18.96 -4.19 -28.42
C ARG A 705 -19.74 -3.45 -27.34
N ALA A 706 -19.12 -3.19 -26.19
CA ALA A 706 -19.75 -2.39 -25.13
C ALA A 706 -20.01 -0.96 -25.58
N VAL A 707 -19.12 -0.36 -26.38
CA VAL A 707 -19.31 0.96 -27.00
C VAL A 707 -20.44 0.95 -28.01
N ASP A 708 -20.54 -0.07 -28.86
CA ASP A 708 -21.63 -0.21 -29.82
C ASP A 708 -22.97 -0.38 -29.10
N TYR A 709 -23.02 -1.29 -28.11
CA TYR A 709 -24.20 -1.52 -27.29
C TYR A 709 -24.60 -0.25 -26.52
N TYR A 710 -23.64 0.50 -25.98
CA TYR A 710 -23.88 1.80 -25.34
C TYR A 710 -24.52 2.80 -26.31
N LYS A 711 -24.01 2.89 -27.55
CA LYS A 711 -24.57 3.80 -28.57
C LYS A 711 -25.99 3.39 -28.97
N GLU A 712 -26.26 2.10 -29.03
CA GLU A 712 -27.59 1.56 -29.34
C GLU A 712 -28.60 1.76 -28.20
N THR A 713 -28.17 1.61 -26.94
CA THR A 713 -29.09 1.48 -25.79
C THR A 713 -29.09 2.68 -24.84
N VAL A 714 -27.99 3.42 -24.73
CA VAL A 714 -27.82 4.51 -23.76
C VAL A 714 -27.85 5.86 -24.45
N SER A 715 -26.97 6.10 -25.42
CA SER A 715 -26.96 7.35 -26.18
C SER A 715 -26.19 7.23 -27.49
N SER A 716 -26.92 7.36 -28.60
CA SER A 716 -26.36 7.39 -29.95
C SER A 716 -25.69 8.73 -30.30
N SER A 717 -25.93 9.78 -29.51
CA SER A 717 -25.37 11.12 -29.71
C SER A 717 -24.04 11.35 -29.00
N ASP A 718 -23.74 10.54 -27.99
CA ASP A 718 -22.53 10.70 -27.19
C ASP A 718 -21.29 10.29 -28.01
N ILE A 719 -20.26 11.14 -27.95
CA ILE A 719 -18.99 10.89 -28.63
C ILE A 719 -18.07 10.17 -27.65
N ILE A 720 -17.70 8.94 -27.98
CA ILE A 720 -16.71 8.15 -27.24
C ILE A 720 -15.42 8.19 -28.04
N ASN A 721 -14.34 8.71 -27.43
CA ASN A 721 -13.01 8.80 -28.02
C ASN A 721 -12.06 7.88 -27.26
N ILE A 722 -11.61 6.80 -27.92
CA ILE A 722 -10.62 5.86 -27.37
C ILE A 722 -9.25 6.26 -27.90
N SER A 723 -8.28 6.42 -27.00
CA SER A 723 -6.87 6.56 -27.35
C SER A 723 -6.06 5.39 -26.79
N TRP A 724 -5.18 4.86 -27.62
CA TRP A 724 -4.40 3.65 -27.41
C TRP A 724 -2.95 4.01 -27.12
N HIS A 725 -2.47 3.67 -25.94
CA HIS A 725 -1.15 4.01 -25.44
C HIS A 725 -0.24 2.78 -25.40
N SER A 726 1.03 3.02 -25.69
CA SER A 726 2.01 1.97 -25.93
C SER A 726 2.50 1.31 -24.63
N TYR A 727 2.55 -0.02 -24.61
CA TYR A 727 3.21 -0.81 -23.58
C TYR A 727 3.95 -1.97 -24.24
N GLN A 728 5.16 -2.29 -23.79
CA GLN A 728 5.91 -3.45 -24.28
C GLN A 728 6.07 -4.49 -23.17
N ILE A 729 5.45 -5.65 -23.34
CA ILE A 729 5.56 -6.79 -22.42
C ILE A 729 7.00 -7.30 -22.37
N ASP A 730 7.69 -7.32 -23.51
CA ASP A 730 9.09 -7.73 -23.63
C ASP A 730 9.81 -6.79 -24.61
N PRO A 731 10.38 -5.66 -24.13
CA PRO A 731 11.15 -4.73 -24.97
C PRO A 731 12.40 -5.35 -25.59
N HIS A 732 12.83 -6.52 -25.11
CA HIS A 732 14.01 -7.23 -25.58
C HIS A 732 13.67 -8.51 -26.35
N ALA A 733 12.41 -8.66 -26.78
CA ALA A 733 11.94 -9.83 -27.52
C ALA A 733 12.72 -10.02 -28.83
N VAL A 734 13.38 -11.17 -28.95
CA VAL A 734 14.03 -11.63 -30.18
C VAL A 734 12.97 -12.16 -31.16
N THR A 735 13.08 -11.76 -32.42
CA THR A 735 12.23 -12.23 -33.52
C THR A 735 12.34 -13.74 -33.70
N GLN A 736 11.25 -14.46 -33.52
CA GLN A 736 11.15 -15.91 -33.70
C GLN A 736 9.68 -16.36 -33.87
N PRO A 737 9.41 -17.56 -34.38
CA PRO A 737 8.05 -18.11 -34.40
C PRO A 737 7.42 -18.14 -33.01
N LEU A 738 6.14 -17.77 -32.89
CA LEU A 738 5.42 -17.72 -31.62
C LEU A 738 5.44 -19.08 -30.91
N LEU A 739 5.29 -20.17 -31.67
CA LEU A 739 5.37 -21.54 -31.16
C LEU A 739 6.70 -21.83 -30.44
N ASP A 740 7.81 -21.36 -30.97
CA ASP A 740 9.14 -21.57 -30.39
C ASP A 740 9.33 -20.73 -29.11
N LYS A 741 8.83 -19.48 -29.10
CA LYS A 741 8.81 -18.64 -27.89
C LYS A 741 7.92 -19.25 -26.80
N MET A 742 6.76 -19.81 -27.15
CA MET A 742 5.87 -20.46 -26.20
C MET A 742 6.46 -21.76 -25.66
N ALA A 743 7.06 -22.58 -26.53
CA ALA A 743 7.70 -23.83 -26.14
C ALA A 743 8.91 -23.60 -25.21
N SER A 744 9.71 -22.56 -25.47
CA SER A 744 10.83 -22.19 -24.60
C SER A 744 10.39 -21.61 -23.24
N LYS A 745 9.31 -20.83 -23.19
CA LYS A 745 8.81 -20.20 -21.96
C LYS A 745 8.00 -21.14 -21.07
N PHE A 746 7.15 -21.98 -21.65
CA PHE A 746 6.17 -22.79 -20.90
C PHE A 746 6.42 -24.31 -21.01
N GLY A 747 7.36 -24.73 -21.86
CA GLY A 747 7.62 -26.14 -22.15
C GLY A 747 6.71 -26.68 -23.26
N SER A 748 7.30 -27.39 -24.22
CA SER A 748 6.60 -27.90 -25.42
C SER A 748 5.38 -28.78 -25.13
N ALA A 749 5.35 -29.47 -23.98
CA ALA A 749 4.22 -30.31 -23.56
C ALA A 749 2.99 -29.50 -23.12
N GLN A 750 3.15 -28.25 -22.66
CA GLN A 750 2.04 -27.42 -22.18
C GLN A 750 1.37 -26.61 -23.30
N VAL A 751 2.11 -26.31 -24.36
CA VAL A 751 1.68 -25.45 -25.48
C VAL A 751 0.35 -25.87 -26.12
N PRO A 752 0.09 -27.15 -26.46
CA PRO A 752 -1.18 -27.53 -27.09
C PRO A 752 -2.42 -27.23 -26.24
N ARG A 753 -2.32 -27.42 -24.91
CA ARG A 753 -3.41 -27.14 -23.96
C ARG A 753 -3.67 -25.64 -23.85
N MET A 754 -2.61 -24.82 -23.80
CA MET A 754 -2.74 -23.37 -23.78
C MET A 754 -3.40 -22.83 -25.05
N HIS A 755 -3.06 -23.41 -26.20
CA HIS A 755 -3.73 -23.08 -27.47
C HIS A 755 -5.22 -23.41 -27.47
N GLU A 756 -5.59 -24.57 -26.92
CA GLU A 756 -7.00 -24.96 -26.80
C GLU A 756 -7.77 -24.00 -25.90
N GLN A 757 -7.22 -23.66 -24.73
CA GLN A 757 -7.82 -22.68 -23.81
C GLN A 757 -8.02 -21.31 -24.47
N LEU A 758 -7.02 -20.80 -25.18
CA LEU A 758 -7.12 -19.51 -25.89
C LEU A 758 -8.11 -19.57 -27.05
N ARG A 759 -8.14 -20.66 -27.83
CA ARG A 759 -9.15 -20.83 -28.89
C ARG A 759 -10.56 -20.89 -28.35
N ASP A 760 -10.79 -21.61 -27.25
CA ASP A 760 -12.11 -21.71 -26.65
C ASP A 760 -12.58 -20.39 -26.06
N LEU A 761 -11.66 -19.59 -25.51
CA LEU A 761 -11.96 -18.24 -25.07
C LEU A 761 -12.23 -17.31 -26.25
N GLY A 762 -11.34 -17.29 -27.25
CA GLY A 762 -11.46 -16.45 -28.44
C GLY A 762 -12.75 -16.70 -29.20
N ARG A 763 -13.18 -17.96 -29.35
CA ARG A 763 -14.46 -18.30 -30.01
C ARG A 763 -15.67 -17.63 -29.37
N ARG A 764 -15.68 -17.45 -28.03
CA ARG A 764 -16.78 -16.75 -27.34
C ARG A 764 -16.82 -15.28 -27.71
N ASP A 765 -15.66 -14.69 -27.96
CA ASP A 765 -15.49 -13.31 -28.36
C ASP A 765 -15.39 -13.14 -29.89
N GLY A 766 -15.61 -14.20 -30.68
CA GLY A 766 -15.57 -14.16 -32.15
C GLY A 766 -14.16 -14.01 -32.76
N ILE A 767 -13.12 -14.37 -32.00
CA ILE A 767 -11.70 -14.36 -32.40
C ILE A 767 -11.26 -15.78 -32.76
N ASP A 768 -10.75 -15.99 -33.98
CA ASP A 768 -10.19 -17.28 -34.40
C ASP A 768 -8.67 -17.33 -34.21
N PHE A 769 -8.23 -17.60 -32.98
CA PHE A 769 -6.80 -17.61 -32.65
C PHE A 769 -6.00 -18.65 -33.47
N SER A 770 -5.11 -18.12 -34.30
CA SER A 770 -3.96 -18.79 -34.92
C SER A 770 -2.70 -18.59 -34.06
N PHE A 771 -1.79 -19.56 -34.12
CA PHE A 771 -0.51 -19.52 -33.41
C PHE A 771 0.68 -19.59 -34.38
N ASP A 772 0.44 -19.35 -35.66
CA ASP A 772 1.44 -19.43 -36.74
C ASP A 772 2.24 -18.13 -36.90
N SER A 773 2.03 -17.14 -36.02
CA SER A 773 2.63 -15.82 -36.11
C SER A 773 4.10 -15.79 -35.69
N THR A 774 4.78 -14.72 -36.09
CA THR A 774 6.15 -14.42 -35.65
C THR A 774 6.12 -13.32 -34.60
N VAL A 775 6.69 -13.59 -33.42
CA VAL A 775 6.77 -12.65 -32.29
C VAL A 775 8.15 -12.02 -32.24
N GLY A 776 8.24 -10.79 -31.77
CA GLY A 776 9.48 -10.05 -31.55
C GLY A 776 9.19 -8.71 -30.91
N ASN A 777 10.12 -7.76 -31.01
CA ASN A 777 9.93 -6.43 -30.45
C ASN A 777 8.75 -5.70 -31.13
N THR A 778 7.80 -5.23 -30.33
CA THR A 778 6.54 -4.61 -30.77
C THR A 778 6.63 -3.10 -31.03
N ARG A 779 7.81 -2.50 -30.90
CA ARG A 779 8.01 -1.04 -30.99
C ARG A 779 7.50 -0.48 -32.31
N ASP A 780 7.77 -1.15 -33.44
CA ASP A 780 7.32 -0.68 -34.74
C ASP A 780 5.79 -0.73 -34.90
N ALA A 781 5.14 -1.73 -34.30
CA ALA A 781 3.68 -1.76 -34.25
C ALA A 781 3.11 -0.56 -33.46
N HIS A 782 3.72 -0.22 -32.32
CA HIS A 782 3.35 0.98 -31.54
C HIS A 782 3.64 2.29 -32.29
N ARG A 783 4.78 2.39 -32.96
CA ARG A 783 5.13 3.58 -33.77
C ARG A 783 4.13 3.81 -34.88
N LEU A 784 3.58 2.75 -35.46
CA LEU A 784 2.53 2.86 -36.47
C LEU A 784 1.19 3.33 -35.88
N VAL A 785 0.87 2.98 -34.63
CA VAL A 785 -0.30 3.52 -33.90
C VAL A 785 -0.18 5.04 -33.71
N GLN A 786 1.03 5.55 -33.45
CA GLN A 786 1.27 7.00 -33.38
C GLN A 786 1.01 7.70 -34.73
N LEU A 787 1.35 7.06 -35.86
CA LEU A 787 0.99 7.59 -37.19
C LEU A 787 -0.54 7.66 -37.36
N ALA A 788 -1.27 6.63 -36.92
CA ALA A 788 -2.74 6.63 -36.98
C ALA A 788 -3.35 7.73 -36.11
N LYS A 789 -2.80 8.00 -34.92
CA LYS A 789 -3.19 9.13 -34.06
C LYS A 789 -3.04 10.47 -34.79
N GLN A 790 -1.93 10.68 -35.48
CA GLN A 790 -1.70 11.93 -36.24
C GLN A 790 -2.69 12.10 -37.38
N LYS A 791 -3.07 11.02 -38.06
CA LYS A 791 -4.00 11.03 -39.19
C LYS A 791 -5.47 11.12 -38.77
N GLY A 792 -5.81 10.57 -37.61
CA GLY A 792 -7.18 10.51 -37.08
C GLY A 792 -7.66 11.76 -36.34
N GLN A 793 -6.86 12.83 -36.24
CA GLN A 793 -7.25 14.07 -35.54
C GLN A 793 -8.49 14.70 -36.21
N GLY A 794 -9.65 14.55 -35.55
CA GLY A 794 -10.94 15.08 -36.03
C GLY A 794 -11.82 14.09 -36.78
N ASP A 795 -11.40 12.82 -36.90
CA ASP A 795 -12.21 11.77 -37.54
C ASP A 795 -13.31 11.25 -36.59
N LYS A 796 -14.52 11.05 -37.13
CA LYS A 796 -15.63 10.41 -36.41
C LYS A 796 -15.46 8.88 -36.35
N GLU A 797 -14.70 8.30 -37.28
CA GLU A 797 -14.34 6.89 -37.29
C GLU A 797 -12.87 6.73 -36.91
N GLN A 798 -12.59 6.58 -35.62
CA GLN A 798 -11.24 6.48 -35.03
C GLN A 798 -10.27 5.57 -35.82
N THR A 799 -9.48 6.16 -36.74
CA THR A 799 -8.49 5.47 -37.57
C THR A 799 -7.49 4.68 -36.71
N GLU A 800 -7.16 5.23 -35.55
CA GLU A 800 -6.32 4.61 -34.52
C GLU A 800 -6.86 3.24 -34.06
N THR A 801 -8.11 3.19 -33.63
CA THR A 801 -8.78 1.96 -33.19
C THR A 801 -8.84 0.92 -34.31
N LYS A 802 -9.14 1.34 -35.55
CA LYS A 802 -9.13 0.42 -36.70
C LYS A 802 -7.74 -0.19 -36.92
N LEU A 803 -6.68 0.60 -36.83
CA LEU A 803 -5.32 0.11 -36.97
C LEU A 803 -4.94 -0.89 -35.87
N VAL A 804 -5.22 -0.58 -34.61
CA VAL A 804 -4.93 -1.48 -33.49
C VAL A 804 -5.61 -2.84 -33.70
N MET A 805 -6.88 -2.83 -34.10
CA MET A 805 -7.63 -4.06 -34.40
C MET A 805 -7.04 -4.83 -35.59
N GLU A 806 -6.63 -4.14 -36.66
CA GLU A 806 -6.02 -4.80 -37.82
C GLU A 806 -4.63 -5.38 -37.55
N ILE A 807 -3.84 -4.76 -36.66
CA ILE A 807 -2.54 -5.30 -36.21
C ILE A 807 -2.77 -6.54 -35.34
N MET A 808 -3.69 -6.49 -34.39
CA MET A 808 -4.00 -7.65 -33.53
C MET A 808 -4.57 -8.80 -34.35
N LYS A 809 -5.48 -8.54 -35.30
CA LYS A 809 -6.02 -9.54 -36.22
C LYS A 809 -4.94 -10.17 -37.11
N MET A 810 -4.05 -9.34 -37.65
CA MET A 810 -2.89 -9.81 -38.43
C MET A 810 -2.03 -10.78 -37.60
N TYR A 811 -1.74 -10.43 -36.35
CA TYR A 811 -0.89 -11.25 -35.48
C TYR A 811 -1.60 -12.50 -34.95
N PHE A 812 -2.84 -12.37 -34.46
CA PHE A 812 -3.54 -13.45 -33.75
C PHE A 812 -4.40 -14.34 -34.64
N GLU A 813 -4.79 -13.93 -35.84
CA GLU A 813 -5.69 -14.73 -36.69
C GLU A 813 -5.04 -15.10 -38.04
N GLN A 814 -4.12 -14.26 -38.54
CA GLN A 814 -3.57 -14.40 -39.89
C GLN A 814 -2.14 -14.94 -39.93
N GLY A 815 -1.52 -15.18 -38.76
CA GLY A 815 -0.14 -15.67 -38.68
C GLY A 815 0.92 -14.67 -39.15
N GLY A 816 0.63 -13.36 -39.09
CA GLY A 816 1.56 -12.32 -39.54
C GLY A 816 2.77 -12.13 -38.61
N ASP A 817 3.80 -11.45 -39.12
CA ASP A 817 5.00 -11.10 -38.37
C ASP A 817 4.89 -9.68 -37.79
N ILE A 818 4.90 -9.58 -36.45
CA ILE A 818 4.79 -8.28 -35.76
C ILE A 818 6.00 -7.37 -35.98
N THR A 819 7.13 -7.94 -36.43
CA THR A 819 8.38 -7.22 -36.71
C THR A 819 8.56 -6.87 -38.19
N SER A 820 7.65 -7.33 -39.06
CA SER A 820 7.69 -7.08 -40.50
C SER A 820 7.00 -5.75 -40.83
N ALA A 821 7.80 -4.75 -41.23
CA ALA A 821 7.26 -3.49 -41.76
C ALA A 821 6.30 -3.69 -42.95
N LYS A 822 6.50 -4.77 -43.73
CA LYS A 822 5.63 -5.13 -44.85
C LYS A 822 4.25 -5.59 -44.36
N ASP A 823 4.20 -6.41 -43.31
CA ASP A 823 2.96 -6.95 -42.76
C ASP A 823 2.22 -5.86 -41.97
N LEU A 824 2.94 -5.08 -41.17
CA LEU A 824 2.41 -3.88 -40.51
C LEU A 824 1.85 -2.87 -41.53
N GLY A 825 2.52 -2.67 -42.67
CA GLY A 825 2.02 -1.83 -43.76
C GLY A 825 0.74 -2.34 -44.41
N LEU A 826 0.55 -3.67 -44.49
CA LEU A 826 -0.71 -4.27 -44.96
C LEU A 826 -1.85 -4.10 -43.95
N ALA A 827 -1.56 -4.22 -42.64
CA ALA A 827 -2.53 -3.89 -41.59
C ALA A 827 -2.92 -2.41 -41.63
N ALA A 828 -1.96 -1.51 -41.87
CA ALA A 828 -2.20 -0.08 -42.06
C ALA A 828 -3.15 0.23 -43.22
N GLU A 829 -2.94 -0.44 -44.36
CA GLU A 829 -3.78 -0.29 -45.56
C GLU A 829 -5.23 -0.66 -45.28
N ARG A 830 -5.48 -1.77 -44.55
CA ARG A 830 -6.83 -2.17 -44.14
C ARG A 830 -7.48 -1.20 -43.17
N ALA A 831 -6.69 -0.50 -42.36
CA ALA A 831 -7.15 0.55 -41.46
C ALA A 831 -7.33 1.93 -42.15
N GLY A 832 -7.00 2.06 -43.44
CA GLY A 832 -7.17 3.29 -44.22
C GLY A 832 -5.92 4.18 -44.31
N ILE A 833 -4.75 3.72 -43.88
CA ILE A 833 -3.46 4.42 -44.00
C ILE A 833 -2.72 3.86 -45.22
N LYS A 834 -2.19 4.72 -46.10
CA LYS A 834 -1.49 4.25 -47.32
C LYS A 834 -0.30 3.37 -46.94
N ARG A 835 -0.21 2.19 -47.55
CA ARG A 835 0.85 1.21 -47.27
C ARG A 835 2.26 1.76 -47.38
N ASP A 836 2.57 2.45 -48.49
CA ASP A 836 3.90 3.00 -48.73
C ASP A 836 4.27 4.09 -47.70
N GLU A 837 3.28 4.83 -47.22
CA GLU A 837 3.45 5.84 -46.18
C GLU A 837 3.73 5.21 -44.81
N ALA A 838 2.98 4.17 -44.44
CA ALA A 838 3.22 3.40 -43.22
C ALA A 838 4.64 2.79 -43.21
N ILE A 839 5.07 2.20 -44.32
CA ILE A 839 6.42 1.63 -44.44
C ILE A 839 7.48 2.74 -44.35
N ALA A 840 7.28 3.87 -45.04
CA ALA A 840 8.22 4.99 -44.99
C ALA A 840 8.34 5.57 -43.58
N TRP A 841 7.24 5.68 -42.83
CA TRP A 841 7.23 6.11 -41.43
C TRP A 841 8.08 5.19 -40.53
N LEU A 842 7.90 3.89 -40.67
CA LEU A 842 8.65 2.89 -39.89
C LEU A 842 10.15 2.93 -40.22
N VAL A 843 10.50 2.93 -41.51
CA VAL A 843 11.90 3.03 -41.97
C VAL A 843 12.54 4.35 -41.52
N GLY A 844 11.77 5.45 -41.52
CA GLY A 844 12.24 6.79 -41.17
C GLY A 844 12.36 7.09 -39.67
N GLY A 845 12.10 6.12 -38.78
CA GLY A 845 12.21 6.34 -37.33
C GLY A 845 11.04 7.11 -36.69
N GLY A 846 9.98 7.46 -37.42
CA GLY A 846 8.84 8.23 -36.91
C GLY A 846 8.09 7.53 -35.75
N GLY A 847 7.58 8.32 -34.81
CA GLY A 847 6.77 7.84 -33.68
C GLY A 847 7.57 7.25 -32.51
N GLY A 848 8.90 7.27 -32.60
CA GLY A 848 9.78 6.63 -31.61
C GLY A 848 9.71 7.29 -30.23
N GLU A 849 9.77 8.63 -30.18
CA GLU A 849 9.75 9.41 -28.94
C GLU A 849 8.40 9.30 -28.23
N GLU A 850 7.29 9.28 -28.99
CA GLU A 850 5.95 9.13 -28.43
C GLU A 850 5.73 7.74 -27.83
N VAL A 851 6.29 6.70 -28.45
CA VAL A 851 6.28 5.34 -27.89
C VAL A 851 7.13 5.26 -26.62
N ASP A 852 8.30 5.91 -26.59
CA ASP A 852 9.12 5.97 -25.38
C ASP A 852 8.38 6.70 -24.25
N GLY A 853 7.73 7.81 -24.56
CA GLY A 853 6.91 8.56 -23.60
C GLY A 853 5.74 7.74 -23.06
N ASP A 854 5.00 7.03 -23.91
CA ASP A 854 3.89 6.15 -23.48
C ASP A 854 4.38 5.03 -22.54
N ILE A 855 5.50 4.36 -22.89
CA ILE A 855 6.08 3.28 -22.07
C ILE A 855 6.57 3.85 -20.74
N GLU A 856 7.22 5.01 -20.75
CA GLU A 856 7.68 5.68 -19.55
C GLU A 856 6.51 6.08 -18.65
N VAL A 857 5.43 6.62 -19.21
CA VAL A 857 4.18 6.92 -18.47
C VAL A 857 3.60 5.64 -17.86
N ALA A 858 3.51 4.54 -18.61
CA ALA A 858 2.98 3.29 -18.09
C ALA A 858 3.83 2.71 -16.95
N GLN A 859 5.16 2.80 -17.05
CA GLN A 859 6.09 2.43 -15.98
C GLN A 859 5.92 3.33 -14.74
N ARG A 860 5.82 4.66 -14.94
CA ARG A 860 5.59 5.64 -13.87
C ARG A 860 4.26 5.43 -13.15
N LEU A 861 3.21 5.01 -13.86
CA LEU A 861 1.91 4.65 -13.31
C LEU A 861 1.89 3.28 -12.61
N GLY A 862 3.03 2.57 -12.54
CA GLY A 862 3.14 1.27 -11.89
C GLY A 862 2.34 0.17 -12.60
N ILE A 863 2.11 0.32 -13.91
CA ILE A 863 1.32 -0.64 -14.69
C ILE A 863 2.17 -1.88 -14.92
N GLY A 864 1.95 -2.90 -14.09
CA GLY A 864 2.65 -4.19 -14.17
C GLY A 864 2.08 -5.19 -15.19
N GLY A 865 1.01 -4.81 -15.91
CA GLY A 865 0.37 -5.69 -16.89
C GLY A 865 -0.73 -5.00 -17.70
N VAL A 866 -1.01 -5.54 -18.88
CA VAL A 866 -1.98 -5.03 -19.87
C VAL A 866 -3.01 -6.10 -20.25
N PRO A 867 -4.23 -5.73 -20.69
CA PRO A 867 -4.71 -4.37 -20.96
C PRO A 867 -5.03 -3.59 -19.69
N TRP A 868 -4.91 -2.27 -19.78
CA TRP A 868 -5.25 -1.34 -18.72
C TRP A 868 -6.07 -0.21 -19.34
N TYR A 869 -7.20 0.13 -18.73
CA TYR A 869 -8.13 1.13 -19.23
C TYR A 869 -8.35 2.20 -18.18
N GLU A 870 -8.45 3.46 -18.63
CA GLU A 870 -8.84 4.59 -17.80
C GLU A 870 -9.97 5.36 -18.47
N PHE A 871 -11.01 5.62 -17.68
CA PHE A 871 -12.24 6.27 -18.12
C PHE A 871 -12.32 7.65 -17.49
N ASN A 872 -12.11 8.68 -18.31
CA ASN A 872 -12.22 10.10 -17.95
C ASN A 872 -11.35 10.55 -16.77
N GLY A 873 -10.25 9.86 -16.46
CA GLY A 873 -9.45 10.12 -15.25
C GLY A 873 -10.18 9.87 -13.93
N GLN A 874 -11.23 9.05 -13.96
CA GLN A 874 -12.09 8.80 -12.79
C GLN A 874 -12.10 7.34 -12.37
N SER A 875 -12.08 6.40 -13.32
CA SER A 875 -12.02 4.98 -13.03
C SER A 875 -10.95 4.28 -13.86
N VAL A 876 -10.37 3.23 -13.26
CA VAL A 876 -9.34 2.40 -13.86
C VAL A 876 -9.82 0.96 -13.86
N VAL A 877 -9.74 0.30 -15.01
CA VAL A 877 -10.03 -1.12 -15.19
C VAL A 877 -8.76 -1.85 -15.62
N LYS A 878 -8.46 -2.94 -14.94
CA LYS A 878 -7.29 -3.78 -15.20
C LYS A 878 -7.74 -5.12 -15.80
N GLY A 879 -7.11 -5.51 -16.90
CA GLY A 879 -7.39 -6.78 -17.58
C GLY A 879 -8.60 -6.75 -18.51
N ALA A 880 -8.83 -7.88 -19.18
CA ALA A 880 -9.95 -8.06 -20.11
C ALA A 880 -11.23 -8.42 -19.34
N ILE A 881 -11.96 -7.40 -18.87
CA ILE A 881 -13.26 -7.57 -18.22
C ILE A 881 -14.38 -7.90 -19.22
N ASP A 882 -15.56 -8.28 -18.73
CA ASP A 882 -16.71 -8.58 -19.59
C ASP A 882 -17.37 -7.31 -20.17
N GLU A 883 -18.08 -7.48 -21.29
CA GLU A 883 -18.76 -6.41 -22.03
C GLU A 883 -19.72 -5.60 -21.14
N SER A 884 -20.43 -6.27 -20.22
CA SER A 884 -21.37 -5.64 -19.29
C SER A 884 -20.68 -4.73 -18.26
N ALA A 885 -19.46 -5.08 -17.86
CA ALA A 885 -18.66 -4.29 -16.94
C ALA A 885 -18.09 -3.05 -17.67
N PHE A 886 -17.62 -3.18 -18.91
CA PHE A 886 -17.27 -2.01 -19.74
C PHE A 886 -18.47 -1.08 -19.96
N LEU A 887 -19.66 -1.64 -20.24
CA LEU A 887 -20.89 -0.87 -20.38
C LEU A 887 -21.24 -0.10 -19.10
N LYS A 888 -21.08 -0.73 -17.94
CA LYS A 888 -21.30 -0.07 -16.65
C LYS A 888 -20.38 1.13 -16.47
N GLU A 889 -19.09 0.99 -16.80
CA GLU A 889 -18.13 2.10 -16.74
C GLU A 889 -18.49 3.21 -17.74
N LEU A 890 -18.90 2.86 -18.97
CA LEU A 890 -19.42 3.79 -19.98
C LEU A 890 -20.62 4.61 -19.47
N VAL A 891 -21.60 3.95 -18.85
CA VAL A 891 -22.77 4.60 -18.26
C VAL A 891 -22.39 5.46 -17.06
N SER A 892 -21.52 4.96 -16.17
CA SER A 892 -21.08 5.71 -14.99
C SER A 892 -20.34 7.00 -15.37
N ALA A 893 -19.41 6.90 -16.32
CA ALA A 893 -18.68 8.03 -16.86
C ALA A 893 -19.62 9.09 -17.47
N ARG A 894 -20.65 8.65 -18.20
CA ARG A 894 -21.70 9.52 -18.74
C ARG A 894 -22.51 10.20 -17.65
N GLU A 895 -22.98 9.46 -16.65
CA GLU A 895 -23.76 10.02 -15.54
C GLU A 895 -22.96 11.05 -14.76
N ASN A 896 -21.68 10.78 -14.50
CA ASN A 896 -20.79 11.72 -13.83
C ASN A 896 -20.62 13.00 -14.66
N ALA A 897 -20.44 12.87 -15.97
CA ALA A 897 -20.37 14.00 -16.87
C ALA A 897 -21.69 14.81 -16.95
N LEU A 898 -22.86 14.15 -16.85
CA LEU A 898 -24.17 14.82 -16.78
C LEU A 898 -24.41 15.53 -15.43
N LYS A 899 -24.04 14.90 -14.31
CA LYS A 899 -24.15 15.49 -12.96
C LYS A 899 -23.30 16.76 -12.83
N ASN A 900 -22.15 16.80 -13.50
CA ASN A 900 -21.30 17.99 -13.57
C ASN A 900 -21.92 19.12 -14.43
N ASN A 901 -22.84 18.81 -15.35
CA ASN A 901 -23.52 19.81 -16.18
C ASN A 901 -24.81 20.38 -15.56
N GLY A 902 -25.47 19.65 -14.66
CA GLY A 902 -26.73 20.05 -14.01
C GLY A 902 -26.63 21.18 -12.96
N LYS A 903 -25.42 21.50 -12.48
CA LYS A 903 -25.19 22.53 -11.44
C LYS A 903 -24.98 23.96 -11.99
N SER A 904 -25.22 24.19 -13.28
CA SER A 904 -25.00 25.49 -13.94
C SER A 904 -26.28 26.28 -14.25
N GLY A 905 -27.45 25.85 -13.77
CA GLY A 905 -28.73 26.54 -13.95
C GLY A 905 -29.28 27.05 -12.63
N GLY A 906 -28.83 28.22 -12.19
CA GLY A 906 -29.31 28.85 -10.97
C GLY A 906 -28.34 29.85 -10.35
N LEU A 907 -27.86 30.82 -11.15
CA LEU A 907 -27.34 32.10 -10.68
C LEU A 907 -27.78 33.18 -11.67
#